data_AF-A0A176QAF4-F1
#
_entry.id   AF-A0A176QAF4-F1
#
_cell.length_a   1.000
_cell.length_b   1.000
_cell.length_c   1.000
_cell.angle_alpha   90.00
_cell.angle_beta   90.00
_cell.angle_gamma   90.00
#
_symmetry.space_group_name_H-M   'P 1'
#
loop_
_entity.id
_entity.type
_entity.pdbx_description
1 polymer ?
#
loop_
_entity_poly.entity_id
_entity_poly.type
_entity_poly.pdbx_seq_one_letter_code
_entity_poly.pdbx_strand_id
1 'polypeptide(L)'
;MTTEDTRLKGLVGSAASKLEKHRGIVTVGDLLDFAPRRYRTTVADLGVPAVGDYLVAVATVESATTRTMKSRRGKMLEAVITDGRSRMDVTFFSAYGHEKELQVGRTLLFAGRVGEYRGRRQLAHPAYSSIEALHALGDLAVDEGGLIPIYRHVPGVQSWGVSAAVRVVLQHLDEVVDAVPDEVRERRDLLGRLEALTALHAPHTLDDVERARHRLRFEEAFVLQCLLGMRRAERAAEVTRARRPDGQLLATFDERLPFELTAGQREVGETVLADLAADTPMHRLLQGEVGSGKTVVALRAMLAAVDSGGQAALLAPTEVLAVQHERTIRGMLGDLAEEGMLGGAEDATRVQLLTGSMSTQARREALIHIATGAAGIVVGTHALLEDVVTFDDLALVVVDEQHRFGVEQRDALRAKGEHPPHLLVMTATPIPRTVAMTVFGDMATSTLRELPRGRQPVTTHVVPAGNPRWVQRVWERIAEEVAAGRQAFVVCPRIGGDDDVEEGVDLLSEGPVGDDEADGERVPDDDAPRPLADVSGTLELLAHVPALAGVSTAALHGRMRPEEKDAVMSAYAAGEIDVLVATTVIEVGVDVPNASTMVVLDADRFGISQLHQLRGRIGRGGHPGVCLLVTGSDAESAQERLQALASTSDGFELARVDLAQRREGDVLGTAQSGVRSQLRHLSLLRDEDLIEAAREDVEVVLAADPDLSAHPELAAAVARWADEERTAYLEKS
;
A
#
# COMPACT_ATOMS: atom_id res chain seq x y z
N MET A 1 8.75 27.88 -29.85
CA MET A 1 9.37 27.52 -28.56
C MET A 1 8.81 26.19 -28.15
N THR A 2 9.66 25.20 -28.00
CA THR A 2 9.24 23.87 -27.55
C THR A 2 9.42 23.81 -26.04
N THR A 3 8.32 23.55 -25.34
CA THR A 3 8.21 23.41 -23.88
C THR A 3 7.77 22.01 -23.50
N GLU A 4 7.76 21.68 -22.21
CA GLU A 4 7.28 20.38 -21.71
C GLU A 4 5.83 20.08 -22.10
N ASP A 5 4.95 21.08 -22.19
CA ASP A 5 3.55 20.93 -22.61
C ASP A 5 3.36 20.70 -24.13
N THR A 6 4.43 20.80 -24.92
CA THR A 6 4.34 20.68 -26.38
C THR A 6 4.00 19.25 -26.79
N ARG A 7 3.00 19.08 -27.68
CA ARG A 7 2.59 17.74 -28.16
C ARG A 7 3.67 17.08 -29.02
N LEU A 8 3.93 15.80 -28.77
CA LEU A 8 4.96 15.01 -29.47
C LEU A 8 4.72 14.81 -30.96
N LYS A 9 3.45 14.80 -31.39
CA LYS A 9 3.06 14.50 -32.78
C LYS A 9 3.74 15.41 -33.82
N GLY A 10 4.03 16.65 -33.44
CA GLY A 10 4.74 17.61 -34.29
C GLY A 10 6.26 17.43 -34.36
N LEU A 11 6.86 16.70 -33.41
CA LEU A 11 8.31 16.61 -33.23
C LEU A 11 8.89 15.23 -33.61
N VAL A 12 8.20 14.14 -33.27
CA VAL A 12 8.74 12.76 -33.40
C VAL A 12 7.90 11.83 -34.29
N GLY A 13 6.95 12.40 -35.05
CA GLY A 13 6.26 11.74 -36.16
C GLY A 13 5.50 10.46 -35.77
N SER A 14 5.76 9.35 -36.47
CA SER A 14 5.01 8.09 -36.31
C SER A 14 5.30 7.35 -34.99
N ALA A 15 6.37 7.71 -34.28
CA ALA A 15 6.65 7.19 -32.94
C ALA A 15 5.66 7.76 -31.91
N ALA A 16 5.24 9.03 -32.06
CA ALA A 16 4.32 9.71 -31.14
C ALA A 16 2.99 8.95 -30.99
N SER A 17 2.37 8.54 -32.11
CA SER A 17 1.07 7.86 -32.06
C SER A 17 1.11 6.50 -31.36
N LYS A 18 2.26 5.80 -31.40
CA LYS A 18 2.44 4.53 -30.71
C LYS A 18 2.74 4.71 -29.23
N LEU A 19 3.53 5.73 -28.89
CA LEU A 19 3.83 6.11 -27.50
C LEU A 19 2.54 6.55 -26.77
N GLU A 20 1.73 7.38 -27.42
CA GLU A 20 0.41 7.78 -26.94
C GLU A 20 -0.51 6.56 -26.75
N LYS A 21 -0.70 5.73 -27.78
CA LYS A 21 -1.61 4.58 -27.74
C LYS A 21 -1.28 3.55 -26.66
N HIS A 22 0.00 3.24 -26.45
CA HIS A 22 0.41 2.12 -25.60
C HIS A 22 0.92 2.52 -24.21
N ARG A 23 1.28 3.79 -24.03
CA ARG A 23 1.87 4.29 -22.79
C ARG A 23 1.29 5.62 -22.32
N GLY A 24 0.32 6.20 -23.03
CA GLY A 24 -0.30 7.48 -22.65
C GLY A 24 0.63 8.68 -22.77
N ILE A 25 1.76 8.55 -23.48
CA ILE A 25 2.77 9.61 -23.59
C ILE A 25 2.35 10.56 -24.73
N VAL A 26 1.92 11.78 -24.38
CA VAL A 26 1.34 12.75 -25.34
C VAL A 26 2.23 13.98 -25.53
N THR A 27 2.87 14.43 -24.45
CA THR A 27 3.63 15.68 -24.38
C THR A 27 5.15 15.44 -24.34
N VAL A 28 5.93 16.51 -24.53
CA VAL A 28 7.39 16.50 -24.35
C VAL A 28 7.76 16.08 -22.93
N GLY A 29 7.08 16.63 -21.92
CA GLY A 29 7.26 16.26 -20.51
C GLY A 29 7.03 14.78 -20.28
N ASP A 30 5.94 14.21 -20.81
CA ASP A 30 5.65 12.77 -20.67
C ASP A 30 6.77 11.88 -21.21
N LEU A 31 7.44 12.31 -22.29
CA LEU A 31 8.54 11.57 -22.90
C LEU A 31 9.83 11.69 -22.09
N LEU A 32 10.11 12.87 -21.54
CA LEU A 32 11.27 13.14 -20.67
C LEU A 32 11.12 12.51 -19.29
N ASP A 33 9.90 12.30 -18.81
CA ASP A 33 9.68 11.56 -17.56
C ASP A 33 9.66 10.04 -17.77
N PHE A 34 9.63 9.58 -19.03
CA PHE A 34 9.68 8.16 -19.37
C PHE A 34 11.10 7.59 -19.19
N ALA A 35 11.52 7.44 -17.94
CA ALA A 35 12.88 7.10 -17.56
C ALA A 35 13.35 5.72 -18.09
N PRO A 36 14.65 5.59 -18.47
CA PRO A 36 15.26 4.31 -18.78
C PRO A 36 15.25 3.35 -17.57
N ARG A 37 14.96 2.08 -17.83
CA ARG A 37 15.01 1.01 -16.80
C ARG A 37 16.44 0.58 -16.49
N ARG A 38 17.30 0.55 -17.50
CA ARG A 38 18.68 0.06 -17.40
C ARG A 38 19.58 0.90 -18.30
N TYR A 39 20.86 0.91 -17.95
CA TYR A 39 21.92 1.49 -18.77
C TYR A 39 22.91 0.38 -19.08
N ARG A 40 23.33 0.26 -20.34
CA ARG A 40 24.29 -0.75 -20.78
C ARG A 40 25.40 -0.08 -21.57
N THR A 41 26.61 -0.55 -21.35
CA THR A 41 27.75 -0.17 -22.19
C THR A 41 27.63 -0.87 -23.54
N THR A 42 28.17 -0.25 -24.58
CA THR A 42 28.30 -0.84 -25.93
C THR A 42 29.24 -2.05 -25.94
N VAL A 43 30.13 -2.14 -24.95
CA VAL A 43 31.02 -3.26 -24.71
C VAL A 43 30.27 -4.33 -23.90
N ALA A 44 29.66 -5.30 -24.58
CA ALA A 44 29.09 -6.49 -23.96
C ALA A 44 29.78 -7.73 -24.55
N ASP A 45 30.27 -8.62 -23.67
CA ASP A 45 30.84 -9.92 -24.08
C ASP A 45 29.71 -10.91 -24.34
N LEU A 46 29.59 -11.38 -25.58
CA LEU A 46 28.57 -12.36 -25.99
C LEU A 46 28.70 -13.71 -25.26
N GLY A 47 29.81 -13.99 -24.57
CA GLY A 47 30.07 -15.25 -23.87
C GLY A 47 29.54 -15.33 -22.43
N VAL A 48 29.26 -14.19 -21.80
CA VAL A 48 28.87 -14.11 -20.38
C VAL A 48 27.36 -14.24 -20.07
N PRO A 49 26.39 -13.92 -20.95
CA PRO A 49 24.99 -13.79 -20.53
C PRO A 49 24.34 -15.15 -20.21
N ALA A 50 23.56 -15.21 -19.14
CA ALA A 50 22.80 -16.38 -18.71
C ALA A 50 21.52 -16.57 -19.55
N VAL A 51 21.00 -17.80 -19.59
CA VAL A 51 19.69 -18.06 -20.23
C VAL A 51 18.61 -17.30 -19.47
N GLY A 52 17.82 -16.52 -20.20
CA GLY A 52 16.81 -15.62 -19.65
C GLY A 52 17.23 -14.15 -19.59
N ASP A 53 18.52 -13.83 -19.72
CA ASP A 53 19.02 -12.45 -19.69
C ASP A 53 18.57 -11.63 -20.91
N TYR A 54 18.37 -10.32 -20.73
CA TYR A 54 18.19 -9.40 -21.85
C TYR A 54 19.54 -8.79 -22.23
N LEU A 55 20.06 -9.22 -23.39
CA LEU A 55 21.34 -8.81 -23.93
C LEU A 55 21.18 -7.62 -24.87
N VAL A 56 22.06 -6.63 -24.73
CA VAL A 56 22.28 -5.57 -25.71
C VAL A 56 23.75 -5.56 -26.03
N ALA A 57 24.12 -5.82 -27.29
CA ALA A 57 25.52 -5.97 -27.70
C ALA A 57 25.74 -5.46 -29.12
N VAL A 58 26.88 -4.80 -29.33
CA VAL A 58 27.37 -4.49 -30.68
C VAL A 58 28.12 -5.72 -31.19
N ALA A 59 27.68 -6.28 -32.32
CA ALA A 59 28.27 -7.48 -32.88
C ALA A 59 28.31 -7.45 -34.40
N THR A 60 29.30 -8.11 -34.98
CA THR A 60 29.44 -8.28 -36.43
C THR A 60 28.78 -9.59 -36.86
N VAL A 61 28.02 -9.54 -37.96
CA VAL A 61 27.44 -10.74 -38.57
C VAL A 61 28.55 -11.56 -39.23
N GLU A 62 28.83 -12.74 -38.69
CA GLU A 62 29.86 -13.64 -39.21
C GLU A 62 29.30 -14.56 -40.31
N SER A 63 28.05 -15.01 -40.16
CA SER A 63 27.35 -15.76 -41.18
C SER A 63 25.85 -15.47 -41.12
N ALA A 64 25.16 -15.57 -42.26
CA ALA A 64 23.71 -15.47 -42.34
C ALA A 64 23.22 -16.45 -43.42
N THR A 65 22.29 -17.32 -43.06
CA THR A 65 21.75 -18.37 -43.92
C THR A 65 20.23 -18.38 -43.86
N THR A 66 19.59 -18.32 -45.02
CA THR A 66 18.13 -18.49 -45.14
C THR A 66 17.82 -19.94 -45.50
N ARG A 67 16.97 -20.60 -44.71
CA ARG A 67 16.48 -21.96 -44.98
C ARG A 67 14.95 -22.01 -45.02
N THR A 68 14.41 -22.85 -45.89
CA THR A 68 12.95 -23.10 -45.94
C THR A 68 12.56 -24.03 -44.79
N MET A 69 11.52 -23.67 -44.04
CA MET A 69 11.07 -24.49 -42.91
C MET A 69 10.39 -25.78 -43.39
N LYS A 70 10.67 -26.90 -42.72
CA LYS A 70 10.12 -28.22 -43.06
C LYS A 70 8.74 -28.49 -42.47
N SER A 71 8.41 -27.88 -41.33
CA SER A 71 7.17 -28.15 -40.56
C SER A 71 6.11 -27.05 -40.66
N ARG A 72 6.46 -25.85 -41.15
CA ARG A 72 5.55 -24.71 -41.34
C ARG A 72 5.87 -24.00 -42.65
N ARG A 73 4.87 -23.33 -43.24
CA ARG A 73 5.04 -22.57 -44.49
C ARG A 73 5.81 -21.27 -44.21
N GLY A 74 7.07 -21.17 -44.65
CA GLY A 74 7.88 -19.96 -44.45
C GLY A 74 9.39 -20.16 -44.66
N LYS A 75 10.14 -19.05 -44.66
CA LYS A 75 11.61 -19.04 -44.68
C LYS A 75 12.13 -18.55 -43.32
N MET A 76 13.11 -19.24 -42.78
CA MET A 76 13.80 -18.94 -41.53
C MET A 76 15.19 -18.39 -41.85
N LEU A 77 15.60 -17.33 -41.16
CA LEU A 77 16.95 -16.79 -41.24
C LEU A 77 17.70 -17.15 -39.95
N GLU A 78 18.84 -17.82 -40.10
CA GLU A 78 19.79 -18.07 -39.01
C GLU A 78 21.08 -17.32 -39.31
N ALA A 79 21.49 -16.46 -38.37
CA ALA A 79 22.74 -15.72 -38.42
C ALA A 79 23.60 -16.05 -37.20
N VAL A 80 24.92 -15.99 -37.36
CA VAL A 80 25.87 -16.07 -36.24
C VAL A 80 26.50 -14.69 -36.10
N ILE A 81 26.43 -14.15 -34.89
CA ILE A 81 27.03 -12.86 -34.55
C ILE A 81 28.26 -13.06 -33.66
N THR A 82 29.24 -12.18 -33.80
CA THR A 82 30.50 -12.21 -33.04
C THR A 82 30.91 -10.81 -32.59
N ASP A 83 31.44 -10.71 -31.38
CA ASP A 83 32.11 -9.52 -30.83
C ASP A 83 33.65 -9.59 -31.01
N GLY A 84 34.13 -10.62 -31.72
CA GLY A 84 35.54 -10.94 -31.91
C GLY A 84 36.12 -11.93 -30.90
N ARG A 85 35.42 -12.21 -29.79
CA ARG A 85 35.84 -13.18 -28.75
C ARG A 85 34.88 -14.37 -28.63
N SER A 86 33.59 -14.07 -28.68
CA SER A 86 32.49 -14.98 -28.41
C SER A 86 31.49 -14.98 -29.57
N ARG A 87 30.77 -16.09 -29.78
CA ARG A 87 29.78 -16.24 -30.85
C ARG A 87 28.41 -16.53 -30.27
N MET A 88 27.36 -16.01 -30.90
CA MET A 88 25.98 -16.29 -30.53
C MET A 88 25.09 -16.49 -31.76
N ASP A 89 24.16 -17.44 -31.65
CA ASP A 89 23.22 -17.73 -32.73
C ASP A 89 22.04 -16.75 -32.67
N VAL A 90 21.62 -16.22 -33.81
CA VAL A 90 20.49 -15.30 -33.98
C VAL A 90 19.50 -15.92 -34.95
N THR A 91 18.24 -16.00 -34.55
CA THR A 91 17.23 -16.74 -35.32
C THR A 91 15.98 -15.89 -35.56
N PHE A 92 15.54 -15.81 -36.82
CA PHE A 92 14.25 -15.24 -37.21
C PHE A 92 13.39 -16.30 -37.91
N PHE A 93 12.18 -16.55 -37.39
CA PHE A 93 11.18 -17.41 -38.04
C PHE A 93 10.47 -16.74 -39.23
N SER A 94 10.95 -15.58 -39.68
CA SER A 94 10.60 -14.99 -40.98
C SER A 94 11.85 -14.33 -41.53
N ALA A 95 12.27 -14.69 -42.75
CA ALA A 95 13.43 -14.06 -43.40
C ALA A 95 13.10 -12.71 -44.07
N TYR A 96 11.81 -12.41 -44.25
CA TYR A 96 11.36 -11.24 -45.01
C TYR A 96 11.83 -9.94 -44.36
N GLY A 97 12.56 -9.10 -45.12
CA GLY A 97 13.11 -7.82 -44.65
C GLY A 97 14.50 -7.94 -43.99
N HIS A 98 14.79 -9.05 -43.33
CA HIS A 98 16.02 -9.25 -42.58
C HIS A 98 17.25 -9.59 -43.45
N GLU A 99 17.03 -10.24 -44.59
CA GLU A 99 18.09 -10.66 -45.54
C GLU A 99 18.94 -9.50 -46.08
N LYS A 100 18.39 -8.29 -46.14
CA LYS A 100 19.09 -7.10 -46.63
C LYS A 100 20.01 -6.47 -45.58
N GLU A 101 19.63 -6.57 -44.31
CA GLU A 101 20.34 -5.91 -43.22
C GLU A 101 21.38 -6.82 -42.56
N LEU A 102 21.07 -8.12 -42.42
CA LEU A 102 21.95 -9.12 -41.82
C LEU A 102 22.91 -9.72 -42.85
N GLN A 103 23.74 -8.87 -43.43
CA GLN A 103 24.80 -9.27 -44.37
C GLN A 103 26.12 -9.53 -43.63
N VAL A 104 26.85 -10.54 -44.09
CA VAL A 104 28.16 -10.91 -43.53
C VAL A 104 29.11 -9.71 -43.56
N GLY A 105 29.78 -9.46 -42.43
CA GLY A 105 30.72 -8.35 -42.25
C GLY A 105 30.09 -7.04 -41.78
N ARG A 106 28.75 -6.94 -41.69
CA ARG A 106 28.09 -5.77 -41.08
C ARG A 106 28.10 -5.83 -39.56
N THR A 107 28.42 -4.71 -38.93
CA THR A 107 28.33 -4.53 -37.48
C THR A 107 27.03 -3.83 -37.12
N LEU A 108 26.24 -4.46 -36.26
CA LEU A 108 24.91 -4.00 -35.84
C LEU A 108 24.81 -4.04 -34.31
N LEU A 109 23.93 -3.22 -33.75
CA LEU A 109 23.49 -3.37 -32.36
C LEU A 109 22.37 -4.40 -32.31
N PHE A 110 22.53 -5.45 -31.51
CA PHE A 110 21.52 -6.46 -31.26
C PHE A 110 20.95 -6.30 -29.85
N ALA A 111 19.63 -6.43 -29.72
CA ALA A 111 18.94 -6.39 -28.44
C ALA A 111 17.87 -7.49 -28.38
N GLY A 112 17.92 -8.34 -27.36
CA GLY A 112 16.93 -9.41 -27.21
C GLY A 112 17.16 -10.29 -25.99
N ARG A 113 16.20 -11.16 -25.70
CA ARG A 113 16.32 -12.13 -24.62
C ARG A 113 17.12 -13.35 -25.07
N VAL A 114 18.11 -13.74 -24.27
CA VAL A 114 18.92 -14.93 -24.49
C VAL A 114 18.08 -16.16 -24.15
N GLY A 115 17.77 -16.95 -25.16
CA GLY A 115 17.14 -18.26 -25.02
C GLY A 115 18.16 -19.38 -25.21
N GLU A 116 17.69 -20.60 -25.04
CA GLU A 116 18.48 -21.81 -25.30
C GLU A 116 17.73 -22.71 -26.28
N TYR A 117 18.43 -23.18 -27.30
CA TYR A 117 17.89 -24.15 -28.24
C TYR A 117 18.95 -25.19 -28.57
N ARG A 118 18.63 -26.48 -28.35
CA ARG A 118 19.54 -27.62 -28.56
C ARG A 118 20.91 -27.45 -27.87
N GLY A 119 20.92 -26.93 -26.65
CA GLY A 119 22.13 -26.73 -25.87
C GLY A 119 22.99 -25.54 -26.32
N ARG A 120 22.50 -24.69 -27.22
CA ARG A 120 23.18 -23.47 -27.67
C ARG A 120 22.38 -22.24 -27.28
N ARG A 121 23.09 -21.23 -26.78
CA ARG A 121 22.51 -19.91 -26.47
C ARG A 121 22.21 -19.18 -27.77
N GLN A 122 21.01 -18.64 -27.88
CA GLN A 122 20.57 -17.91 -29.06
C GLN A 122 19.69 -16.71 -28.71
N LEU A 123 19.64 -15.75 -29.61
CA LEU A 123 18.61 -14.71 -29.62
C LEU A 123 17.54 -15.09 -30.64
N ALA A 124 16.32 -15.34 -30.18
CA ALA A 124 15.16 -15.54 -31.04
C ALA A 124 14.47 -14.20 -31.29
N HIS A 125 14.35 -13.79 -32.55
CA HIS A 125 13.79 -12.51 -32.97
C HIS A 125 14.36 -11.28 -32.24
N PRO A 126 15.69 -11.12 -32.13
CA PRO A 126 16.23 -9.91 -31.54
C PRO A 126 15.89 -8.71 -32.42
N ALA A 127 15.68 -7.58 -31.77
CA ALA A 127 15.68 -6.31 -32.46
C ALA A 127 17.12 -5.97 -32.83
N TYR A 128 17.34 -5.36 -34.00
CA TYR A 128 18.66 -4.86 -34.37
C TYR A 128 18.58 -3.52 -35.10
N SER A 129 19.67 -2.75 -35.04
CA SER A 129 19.84 -1.49 -35.76
C SER A 129 21.27 -1.36 -36.26
N SER A 130 21.50 -0.70 -37.39
CA SER A 130 22.86 -0.40 -37.85
C SER A 130 23.46 0.72 -37.00
N ILE A 131 24.79 0.65 -36.81
CA ILE A 131 25.54 1.70 -36.11
C ILE A 131 25.37 3.04 -36.84
N GLU A 132 25.44 3.04 -38.17
CA GLU A 132 25.21 4.23 -39.00
C GLU A 132 23.82 4.84 -38.79
N ALA A 133 22.78 4.01 -38.64
CA ALA A 133 21.42 4.49 -38.35
C ALA A 133 21.32 5.04 -36.92
N LEU A 134 22.01 4.43 -35.95
CA LEU A 134 22.10 4.97 -34.58
C LEU A 134 22.84 6.32 -34.57
N HIS A 135 23.92 6.47 -35.32
CA HIS A 135 24.63 7.74 -35.49
C HIS A 135 23.75 8.81 -36.15
N ALA A 136 23.01 8.43 -37.20
CA ALA A 136 22.06 9.33 -37.87
C ALA A 136 20.88 9.74 -36.96
N LEU A 137 20.56 8.93 -35.95
CA LEU A 137 19.58 9.23 -34.90
C LEU A 137 20.20 10.00 -33.70
N GLY A 138 21.46 10.42 -33.80
CA GLY A 138 22.17 11.20 -32.79
C GLY A 138 22.75 10.40 -31.62
N ASP A 139 22.82 9.06 -31.74
CA ASP A 139 23.32 8.17 -30.69
C ASP A 139 24.85 8.00 -30.79
N LEU A 140 25.60 9.04 -30.41
CA LEU A 140 27.07 9.07 -30.36
C LEU A 140 27.67 8.19 -29.25
N ALA A 141 26.86 7.64 -28.35
CA ALA A 141 27.32 6.75 -27.27
C ALA A 141 28.00 5.48 -27.81
N VAL A 142 27.79 5.15 -29.09
CA VAL A 142 28.40 4.01 -29.77
C VAL A 142 29.90 4.22 -30.05
N ASP A 143 30.36 5.46 -30.25
CA ASP A 143 31.74 5.76 -30.65
C ASP A 143 32.73 5.87 -29.48
N GLU A 144 32.28 6.22 -28.26
CA GLU A 144 33.17 6.54 -27.12
C GLU A 144 33.01 5.63 -25.89
N GLY A 145 32.24 4.54 -25.99
CA GLY A 145 31.99 3.65 -24.83
C GLY A 145 30.95 4.20 -23.85
N GLY A 146 30.06 5.09 -24.33
CA GLY A 146 28.99 5.68 -23.55
C GLY A 146 27.90 4.68 -23.14
N LEU A 147 27.02 5.11 -22.24
CA LEU A 147 25.92 4.32 -21.73
C LEU A 147 24.69 4.42 -22.66
N ILE A 148 24.20 3.26 -23.09
CA ILE A 148 22.96 3.13 -23.85
C ILE A 148 21.78 2.99 -22.86
N PRO A 149 20.82 3.94 -22.85
CA PRO A 149 19.59 3.81 -22.08
C PRO A 149 18.66 2.76 -22.68
N ILE A 150 18.12 1.90 -21.82
CA ILE A 150 17.14 0.86 -22.18
C ILE A 150 15.80 1.21 -21.54
N TYR A 151 14.83 1.53 -22.38
CA TYR A 151 13.49 1.94 -21.96
C TYR A 151 12.56 0.74 -21.72
N ARG A 152 11.46 1.00 -21.03
CA ARG A 152 10.33 0.07 -20.97
C ARG A 152 9.85 -0.26 -22.39
N HIS A 153 9.54 -1.53 -22.65
CA HIS A 153 9.02 -1.96 -23.94
C HIS A 153 7.76 -1.18 -24.31
N VAL A 154 7.69 -0.70 -25.55
CA VAL A 154 6.51 -0.07 -26.14
C VAL A 154 6.16 -0.86 -27.40
N PRO A 155 4.98 -1.50 -27.47
CA PRO A 155 4.58 -2.24 -28.66
C PRO A 155 4.75 -1.42 -29.94
N GLY A 156 5.56 -1.94 -30.87
CA GLY A 156 5.82 -1.29 -32.15
C GLY A 156 6.83 -0.13 -32.14
N VAL A 157 7.47 0.18 -31.00
CA VAL A 157 8.57 1.15 -30.88
C VAL A 157 9.75 0.51 -30.16
N GLN A 158 10.91 0.51 -30.80
CA GLN A 158 12.14 -0.03 -30.21
C GLN A 158 12.75 0.93 -29.19
N SER A 159 13.56 0.41 -28.26
CA SER A 159 14.18 1.23 -27.20
C SER A 159 15.01 2.39 -27.75
N TRP A 160 15.82 2.17 -28.79
CA TRP A 160 16.58 3.25 -29.45
C TRP A 160 15.69 4.24 -30.19
N GLY A 161 14.49 3.82 -30.63
CA GLY A 161 13.49 4.73 -31.20
C GLY A 161 12.98 5.72 -30.16
N VAL A 162 12.86 5.27 -28.90
CA VAL A 162 12.56 6.15 -27.76
C VAL A 162 13.76 7.07 -27.47
N SER A 163 14.99 6.53 -27.43
CA SER A 163 16.21 7.35 -27.26
C SER A 163 16.31 8.46 -28.31
N ALA A 164 16.06 8.13 -29.58
CA ALA A 164 16.11 9.10 -30.67
C ALA A 164 15.04 10.18 -30.52
N ALA A 165 13.81 9.80 -30.16
CA ALA A 165 12.73 10.73 -29.89
C ALA A 165 13.09 11.70 -28.75
N VAL A 166 13.64 11.18 -27.65
CA VAL A 166 14.12 11.98 -26.52
C VAL A 166 15.23 12.95 -26.94
N ARG A 167 16.22 12.50 -27.72
CA ARG A 167 17.30 13.37 -28.20
C ARG A 167 16.79 14.52 -29.08
N VAL A 168 15.88 14.23 -30.01
CA VAL A 168 15.24 15.27 -30.84
C VAL A 168 14.55 16.31 -29.95
N VAL A 169 13.84 15.85 -28.93
CA VAL A 169 13.19 16.72 -27.96
C VAL A 169 14.21 17.56 -27.19
N LEU A 170 15.24 16.95 -26.59
CA LEU A 170 16.28 17.66 -25.83
C LEU A 170 17.03 18.71 -26.67
N GLN A 171 17.22 18.49 -27.97
CA GLN A 171 17.87 19.46 -28.88
C GLN A 171 17.00 20.68 -29.21
N HIS A 172 15.68 20.54 -29.14
CA HIS A 172 14.73 21.61 -29.46
C HIS A 172 14.11 22.23 -28.21
N LEU A 173 14.42 21.71 -27.03
CA LEU A 173 13.89 22.20 -25.76
C LEU A 173 14.58 23.51 -25.41
N ASP A 174 13.82 24.61 -25.47
CA ASP A 174 14.36 25.96 -25.29
C ASP A 174 14.53 26.30 -23.80
N GLU A 175 13.54 25.95 -22.99
CA GLU A 175 13.49 26.27 -21.55
C GLU A 175 12.76 25.16 -20.80
N VAL A 176 13.31 24.76 -19.65
CA VAL A 176 12.72 23.81 -18.72
C VAL A 176 12.49 24.54 -17.41
N VAL A 177 11.26 24.46 -16.92
CA VAL A 177 10.85 25.12 -15.69
C VAL A 177 11.38 24.31 -14.52
N ASP A 178 12.36 24.83 -13.80
CA ASP A 178 12.88 24.18 -12.59
C ASP A 178 12.00 24.54 -11.39
N ALA A 179 11.32 23.53 -10.83
CA ALA A 179 10.47 23.70 -9.67
C ALA A 179 11.26 23.87 -8.36
N VAL A 180 12.53 23.49 -8.31
CA VAL A 180 13.36 23.60 -7.11
C VAL A 180 14.03 24.97 -7.09
N PRO A 181 13.81 25.82 -6.07
CA PRO A 181 14.43 27.13 -5.99
C PRO A 181 15.96 27.07 -6.05
N ASP A 182 16.59 28.06 -6.69
CA ASP A 182 18.04 28.10 -6.86
C ASP A 182 18.80 28.04 -5.53
N GLU A 183 18.27 28.66 -4.46
CA GLU A 183 18.91 28.63 -3.14
C GLU A 183 18.92 27.23 -2.52
N VAL A 184 17.88 26.42 -2.80
CA VAL A 184 17.81 25.01 -2.36
C VAL A 184 18.75 24.18 -3.21
N ARG A 185 18.76 24.42 -4.53
CA ARG A 185 19.60 23.71 -5.50
C ARG A 185 21.09 23.87 -5.18
N GLU A 186 21.55 25.10 -4.92
CA GLU A 186 22.92 25.41 -4.54
C GLU A 186 23.30 24.80 -3.18
N ARG A 187 22.42 24.91 -2.17
CA ARG A 187 22.66 24.36 -0.83
C ARG A 187 22.81 22.83 -0.83
N ARG A 188 22.10 22.14 -1.72
CA ARG A 188 22.05 20.67 -1.81
C ARG A 188 22.94 20.08 -2.93
N ASP A 189 23.73 20.90 -3.63
CA ASP A 189 24.56 20.51 -4.78
C ASP A 189 23.79 19.73 -5.86
N LEU A 190 22.61 20.25 -6.18
CA LEU A 190 21.66 19.64 -7.10
C LEU A 190 21.90 20.13 -8.54
N LEU A 191 21.78 19.22 -9.50
CA LEU A 191 21.79 19.56 -10.93
C LEU A 191 20.58 20.45 -11.28
N GLY A 192 20.71 21.30 -12.30
CA GLY A 192 19.53 21.95 -12.88
C GLY A 192 18.60 20.93 -13.54
N ARG A 193 17.29 21.19 -13.64
CA ARG A 193 16.33 20.21 -14.19
C ARG A 193 16.69 19.74 -15.60
N LEU A 194 17.06 20.63 -16.52
CA LEU A 194 17.48 20.26 -17.88
C LEU A 194 18.74 19.38 -17.88
N GLU A 195 19.71 19.69 -17.00
CA GLU A 195 20.94 18.90 -16.85
C GLU A 195 20.63 17.51 -16.31
N ALA A 196 19.74 17.40 -15.33
CA ALA A 196 19.29 16.13 -14.77
C ALA A 196 18.56 15.27 -15.79
N LEU A 197 17.63 15.84 -16.57
CA LEU A 197 16.94 15.13 -17.65
C LEU A 197 17.94 14.66 -18.74
N THR A 198 18.90 15.52 -19.09
CA THR A 198 19.95 15.16 -20.05
C THR A 198 20.82 14.02 -19.51
N ALA A 199 21.27 14.10 -18.26
CA ALA A 199 22.07 13.07 -17.62
C ALA A 199 21.28 11.76 -17.40
N LEU A 200 19.95 11.82 -17.25
CA LEU A 200 19.10 10.63 -17.16
C LEU A 200 19.00 9.91 -18.52
N HIS A 201 18.84 10.66 -19.62
CA HIS A 201 18.54 10.08 -20.94
C HIS A 201 19.74 9.91 -21.85
N ALA A 202 20.78 10.71 -21.66
CA ALA A 202 22.03 10.68 -22.41
C ALA A 202 23.26 10.75 -21.47
N PRO A 203 23.39 9.82 -20.49
CA PRO A 203 24.53 9.81 -19.57
C PRO A 203 25.84 9.45 -20.26
N HIS A 204 26.94 10.04 -19.78
CA HIS A 204 28.29 9.59 -20.12
C HIS A 204 28.75 8.49 -19.15
N THR A 205 28.40 8.62 -17.86
CA THR A 205 28.80 7.73 -16.78
C THR A 205 27.62 7.26 -15.94
N LEU A 206 27.81 6.20 -15.14
CA LEU A 206 26.80 5.77 -14.18
C LEU A 206 26.62 6.79 -13.05
N ASP A 207 27.63 7.62 -12.77
CA ASP A 207 27.55 8.69 -11.78
C ASP A 207 26.58 9.79 -12.24
N ASP A 208 26.61 10.16 -13.53
CA ASP A 208 25.65 11.10 -14.11
C ASP A 208 24.20 10.63 -13.90
N VAL A 209 23.96 9.32 -14.11
CA VAL A 209 22.65 8.70 -13.90
C VAL A 209 22.22 8.80 -12.44
N GLU A 210 23.13 8.54 -11.50
CA GLU A 210 22.81 8.57 -10.08
C GLU A 210 22.52 9.99 -9.61
N ARG A 211 23.33 10.98 -10.03
CA ARG A 211 23.09 12.40 -9.75
C ARG A 211 21.77 12.89 -10.34
N ALA A 212 21.45 12.49 -11.58
CA ALA A 212 20.18 12.79 -12.22
C ALA A 212 18.99 12.20 -11.45
N ARG A 213 19.07 10.91 -11.09
CA ARG A 213 18.02 10.24 -10.31
C ARG A 213 17.84 10.88 -8.94
N HIS A 214 18.92 11.16 -8.23
CA HIS A 214 18.87 11.85 -6.94
C HIS A 214 18.16 13.19 -7.07
N ARG A 215 18.53 13.99 -8.08
CA ARG A 215 17.89 15.29 -8.34
C ARG A 215 16.40 15.19 -8.64
N LEU A 216 15.98 14.25 -9.48
CA LEU A 216 14.57 14.08 -9.85
C LEU A 216 13.73 13.55 -8.69
N ARG A 217 14.28 12.61 -7.89
CA ARG A 217 13.65 12.17 -6.65
C ARG A 217 13.49 13.32 -5.66
N PHE A 218 14.52 14.14 -5.50
CA PHE A 218 14.46 15.30 -4.61
C PHE A 218 13.38 16.28 -5.02
N GLU A 219 13.24 16.58 -6.31
CA GLU A 219 12.17 17.46 -6.79
C GLU A 219 10.77 16.89 -6.55
N GLU A 220 10.53 15.61 -6.83
CA GLU A 220 9.24 15.00 -6.50
C GLU A 220 8.95 15.08 -5.00
N ALA A 221 9.93 14.78 -4.15
CA ALA A 221 9.79 14.91 -2.71
C ALA A 221 9.53 16.37 -2.30
N PHE A 222 10.25 17.32 -2.88
CA PHE A 222 10.17 18.74 -2.56
C PHE A 222 8.81 19.33 -2.95
N VAL A 223 8.34 19.08 -4.19
CA VAL A 223 7.01 19.52 -4.66
C VAL A 223 5.90 18.90 -3.80
N LEU A 224 6.00 17.60 -3.50
CA LEU A 224 5.02 16.92 -2.64
C LEU A 224 5.02 17.51 -1.22
N GLN A 225 6.19 17.74 -0.62
CA GLN A 225 6.29 18.35 0.71
C GLN A 225 5.79 19.80 0.71
N CYS A 226 5.98 20.57 -0.36
CA CYS A 226 5.38 21.90 -0.52
C CYS A 226 3.85 21.84 -0.49
N LEU A 227 3.24 20.97 -1.31
CA LEU A 227 1.79 20.76 -1.32
C LEU A 227 1.25 20.44 0.08
N LEU A 228 1.90 19.50 0.77
CA LEU A 228 1.50 19.09 2.12
C LEU A 228 1.73 20.21 3.15
N GLY A 229 2.83 20.96 3.03
CA GLY A 229 3.14 22.11 3.87
C GLY A 229 2.13 23.24 3.72
N MET A 230 1.73 23.57 2.49
CA MET A 230 0.68 24.56 2.21
C MET A 230 -0.66 24.11 2.79
N ARG A 231 -1.06 22.84 2.60
CA ARG A 231 -2.26 22.27 3.24
C ARG A 231 -2.21 22.36 4.78
N ARG A 232 -1.04 22.17 5.40
CA ARG A 232 -0.87 22.37 6.85
C ARG A 232 -1.05 23.83 7.24
N ALA A 233 -0.51 24.77 6.46
CA ALA A 233 -0.64 26.21 6.71
C ALA A 233 -2.10 26.69 6.56
N GLU A 234 -2.79 26.27 5.49
CA GLU A 234 -4.22 26.54 5.28
C GLU A 234 -5.06 26.08 6.48
N ARG A 235 -4.77 24.89 7.01
CA ARG A 235 -5.46 24.34 8.18
C ARG A 235 -5.10 25.06 9.47
N ALA A 236 -3.85 25.45 9.65
CA ALA A 236 -3.45 26.25 10.79
C ALA A 236 -4.12 27.63 10.80
N ALA A 237 -4.61 28.10 9.64
CA ALA A 237 -5.42 29.31 9.52
C ALA A 237 -6.93 29.06 9.75
N GLU A 238 -7.41 27.81 9.76
CA GLU A 238 -8.79 27.49 10.15
C GLU A 238 -8.97 27.77 11.65
N VAL A 239 -10.09 28.38 12.01
CA VAL A 239 -10.46 28.65 13.39
C VAL A 239 -11.58 27.72 13.81
N THR A 240 -11.42 27.08 14.96
CA THR A 240 -12.47 26.28 15.61
C THR A 240 -12.72 26.75 17.05
N ARG A 241 -13.73 26.16 17.67
CA ARG A 241 -14.04 26.38 19.08
C ARG A 241 -13.11 25.52 19.94
N ALA A 242 -12.26 26.15 20.73
CA ALA A 242 -11.42 25.48 21.72
C ALA A 242 -12.25 24.63 22.70
N ARG A 243 -11.85 23.37 22.86
CA ARG A 243 -12.52 22.35 23.69
C ARG A 243 -11.66 22.07 24.92
N ARG A 244 -12.00 22.73 26.02
CA ARG A 244 -11.40 22.47 27.34
C ARG A 244 -12.33 21.58 28.15
N PRO A 245 -11.82 20.52 28.80
CA PRO A 245 -12.64 19.64 29.62
C PRO A 245 -13.00 20.36 30.93
N ASP A 246 -14.00 21.24 30.88
CA ASP A 246 -14.44 22.05 32.03
C ASP A 246 -15.44 21.28 32.93
N GLY A 247 -15.96 20.15 32.46
CA GLY A 247 -16.81 19.22 33.21
C GLY A 247 -16.03 18.24 34.10
N GLN A 248 -16.73 17.25 34.66
CA GLN A 248 -16.17 16.24 35.57
C GLN A 248 -16.16 14.82 34.98
N LEU A 249 -16.71 14.61 33.78
CA LEU A 249 -16.89 13.28 33.22
C LEU A 249 -15.54 12.59 32.95
N LEU A 250 -14.61 13.30 32.31
CA LEU A 250 -13.26 12.78 32.04
C LEU A 250 -12.50 12.51 33.33
N ALA A 251 -12.54 13.44 34.30
CA ALA A 251 -11.84 13.28 35.57
C ALA A 251 -12.38 12.07 36.35
N THR A 252 -13.71 11.92 36.42
CA THR A 252 -14.37 10.79 37.07
C THR A 252 -14.05 9.47 36.37
N PHE A 253 -13.99 9.48 35.04
CA PHE A 253 -13.57 8.31 34.27
C PHE A 253 -12.13 7.90 34.57
N ASP A 254 -11.18 8.86 34.55
CA ASP A 254 -9.76 8.61 34.81
C ASP A 254 -9.53 8.04 36.23
N GLU A 255 -10.31 8.49 37.24
CA GLU A 255 -10.26 7.95 38.61
C GLU A 255 -10.79 6.51 38.72
N ARG A 256 -11.75 6.13 37.86
CA ARG A 256 -12.41 4.80 37.87
C ARG A 256 -11.70 3.76 36.99
N LEU A 257 -10.67 4.15 36.25
CA LEU A 257 -9.95 3.22 35.36
C LEU A 257 -9.37 2.03 36.15
N PRO A 258 -9.67 0.78 35.75
CA PRO A 258 -9.20 -0.41 36.48
C PRO A 258 -7.72 -0.73 36.22
N PHE A 259 -7.02 0.10 35.45
CA PHE A 259 -5.61 -0.06 35.08
C PHE A 259 -4.91 1.30 35.01
N GLU A 260 -3.59 1.30 35.20
CA GLU A 260 -2.77 2.49 34.99
C GLU A 260 -2.45 2.68 33.51
N LEU A 261 -2.61 3.92 33.03
CA LEU A 261 -2.15 4.31 31.71
C LEU A 261 -0.62 4.18 31.59
N THR A 262 -0.16 3.70 30.44
CA THR A 262 1.26 3.68 30.07
C THR A 262 1.82 5.10 29.93
N ALA A 263 3.16 5.26 29.93
CA ALA A 263 3.76 6.59 29.78
C ALA A 263 3.40 7.19 28.41
N GLY A 264 3.46 6.36 27.35
CA GLY A 264 3.03 6.77 26.01
C GLY A 264 1.55 7.17 25.92
N GLN A 265 0.64 6.43 26.59
CA GLN A 265 -0.78 6.80 26.63
C GLN A 265 -1.05 8.13 27.33
N ARG A 266 -0.29 8.44 28.40
CA ARG A 266 -0.39 9.73 29.10
C ARG A 266 0.12 10.87 28.24
N GLU A 267 1.34 10.75 27.69
CA GLU A 267 1.97 11.78 26.84
C GLU A 267 1.11 12.10 25.61
N VAL A 268 0.65 11.05 24.90
CA VAL A 268 -0.23 11.24 23.74
C VAL A 268 -1.58 11.81 24.15
N GLY A 269 -2.14 11.35 25.28
CA GLY A 269 -3.38 11.90 25.81
C GLY A 269 -3.29 13.38 26.14
N GLU A 270 -2.22 13.82 26.81
CA GLU A 270 -1.95 15.23 27.11
C GLU A 270 -1.78 16.06 25.83
N THR A 271 -1.08 15.52 24.83
CA THR A 271 -0.93 16.16 23.51
C THR A 271 -2.28 16.35 22.84
N VAL A 272 -3.13 15.32 22.80
CA VAL A 272 -4.47 15.40 22.20
C VAL A 272 -5.35 16.41 22.95
N LEU A 273 -5.29 16.43 24.29
CA LEU A 273 -6.04 17.41 25.08
C LEU A 273 -5.56 18.85 24.85
N ALA A 274 -4.25 19.06 24.70
CA ALA A 274 -3.68 20.36 24.37
C ALA A 274 -4.15 20.84 22.99
N ASP A 275 -4.17 19.96 21.99
CA ASP A 275 -4.67 20.27 20.65
C ASP A 275 -6.17 20.56 20.63
N LEU A 276 -6.97 19.82 21.43
CA LEU A 276 -8.40 20.08 21.60
C LEU A 276 -8.65 21.46 22.21
N ALA A 277 -7.79 21.90 23.13
CA ALA A 277 -7.91 23.19 23.79
C ALA A 277 -7.41 24.39 22.95
N ALA A 278 -6.87 24.14 21.75
CA ALA A 278 -6.42 25.18 20.82
C ALA A 278 -7.58 25.78 20.01
N ASP A 279 -7.37 26.96 19.45
CA ASP A 279 -8.28 27.67 18.54
C ASP A 279 -8.16 27.21 17.08
N THR A 280 -7.20 26.32 16.79
CA THR A 280 -7.04 25.67 15.48
C THR A 280 -7.55 24.22 15.53
N PRO A 281 -8.26 23.72 14.50
CA PRO A 281 -8.73 22.33 14.47
C PRO A 281 -7.56 21.34 14.58
N MET A 282 -7.73 20.35 15.45
CA MET A 282 -6.76 19.26 15.57
C MET A 282 -6.84 18.37 14.33
N HIS A 283 -5.70 18.03 13.75
CA HIS A 283 -5.59 17.03 12.68
C HIS A 283 -4.47 16.06 13.00
N ARG A 284 -4.81 14.97 13.71
CA ARG A 284 -3.82 14.06 14.28
C ARG A 284 -4.04 12.61 13.89
N LEU A 285 -2.95 11.94 13.52
CA LEU A 285 -2.87 10.50 13.31
C LEU A 285 -2.27 9.82 14.53
N LEU A 286 -3.08 9.06 15.25
CA LEU A 286 -2.69 8.18 16.34
C LEU A 286 -2.35 6.78 15.81
N GLN A 287 -1.06 6.48 15.78
CA GLN A 287 -0.54 5.18 15.38
C GLN A 287 -0.17 4.36 16.61
N GLY A 288 -0.36 3.06 16.54
CA GLY A 288 0.16 2.16 17.56
C GLY A 288 -0.18 0.71 17.27
N GLU A 289 0.50 -0.20 17.93
CA GLU A 289 0.25 -1.63 17.75
C GLU A 289 -1.19 -2.03 18.11
N VAL A 290 -1.69 -3.13 17.53
CA VAL A 290 -2.96 -3.73 17.94
C VAL A 290 -2.90 -4.04 19.44
N GLY A 291 -3.81 -3.46 20.23
CA GLY A 291 -3.83 -3.61 21.68
C GLY A 291 -2.98 -2.61 22.47
N SER A 292 -2.37 -1.59 21.84
CA SER A 292 -1.65 -0.51 22.54
C SER A 292 -2.54 0.46 23.35
N GLY A 293 -3.86 0.24 23.35
CA GLY A 293 -4.83 1.10 24.04
C GLY A 293 -5.20 2.38 23.30
N LYS A 294 -5.17 2.40 21.96
CA LYS A 294 -5.66 3.54 21.15
C LYS A 294 -7.09 3.95 21.52
N THR A 295 -7.96 2.96 21.77
CA THR A 295 -9.36 3.20 22.16
C THR A 295 -9.48 3.97 23.47
N VAL A 296 -8.63 3.75 24.48
CA VAL A 296 -8.70 4.52 25.73
C VAL A 296 -8.25 5.96 25.53
N VAL A 297 -7.23 6.19 24.70
CA VAL A 297 -6.79 7.56 24.34
C VAL A 297 -7.89 8.30 23.58
N ALA A 298 -8.53 7.65 22.60
CA ALA A 298 -9.65 8.23 21.87
C ALA A 298 -10.87 8.47 22.77
N LEU A 299 -11.21 7.55 23.67
CA LEU A 299 -12.31 7.73 24.61
C LEU A 299 -12.08 8.94 25.51
N ARG A 300 -10.87 9.10 26.08
CA ARG A 300 -10.53 10.29 26.88
C ARG A 300 -10.70 11.59 26.09
N ALA A 301 -10.31 11.60 24.81
CA ALA A 301 -10.52 12.75 23.92
C ALA A 301 -12.02 13.02 23.65
N MET A 302 -12.83 11.97 23.45
CA MET A 302 -14.28 12.09 23.29
C MET A 302 -14.95 12.64 24.56
N LEU A 303 -14.55 12.16 25.74
CA LEU A 303 -15.06 12.68 27.01
C LEU A 303 -14.66 14.15 27.23
N ALA A 304 -13.45 14.55 26.84
CA ALA A 304 -13.05 15.96 26.89
C ALA A 304 -13.90 16.86 25.98
N ALA A 305 -14.26 16.36 24.80
CA ALA A 305 -15.17 17.06 23.91
C ALA A 305 -16.58 17.20 24.54
N VAL A 306 -17.08 16.15 25.19
CA VAL A 306 -18.35 16.17 25.93
C VAL A 306 -18.31 17.13 27.14
N ASP A 307 -17.24 17.11 27.94
CA ASP A 307 -17.05 18.01 29.07
C ASP A 307 -17.01 19.49 28.65
N SER A 308 -16.67 19.78 27.39
CA SER A 308 -16.70 21.13 26.82
C SER A 308 -18.08 21.55 26.27
N GLY A 309 -19.09 20.70 26.43
CA GLY A 309 -20.45 20.88 25.92
C GLY A 309 -20.64 20.56 24.44
N GLY A 310 -19.71 19.82 23.82
CA GLY A 310 -19.82 19.35 22.44
C GLY A 310 -20.14 17.86 22.34
N GLN A 311 -20.35 17.39 21.11
CA GLN A 311 -20.54 15.98 20.78
C GLN A 311 -19.29 15.40 20.15
N ALA A 312 -19.06 14.11 20.37
CA ALA A 312 -18.02 13.34 19.70
C ALA A 312 -18.62 12.24 18.83
N ALA A 313 -18.03 12.01 17.65
CA ALA A 313 -18.42 10.94 16.75
C ALA A 313 -17.26 9.97 16.50
N LEU A 314 -17.48 8.66 16.64
CA LEU A 314 -16.55 7.61 16.26
C LEU A 314 -17.05 6.89 15.00
N LEU A 315 -16.27 7.00 13.93
CA LEU A 315 -16.50 6.35 12.64
C LEU A 315 -15.74 5.02 12.58
N ALA A 316 -16.48 3.92 12.46
CA ALA A 316 -15.95 2.57 12.35
C ALA A 316 -16.15 2.00 10.93
N PRO A 317 -15.22 1.19 10.38
CA PRO A 317 -15.23 0.72 8.99
C PRO A 317 -16.32 -0.30 8.69
N THR A 318 -16.83 -0.98 9.70
CA THR A 318 -17.90 -1.98 9.55
C THR A 318 -18.90 -1.85 10.67
N GLU A 319 -20.12 -2.33 10.43
CA GLU A 319 -21.18 -2.32 11.45
C GLU A 319 -20.79 -3.16 12.68
N VAL A 320 -20.09 -4.27 12.47
CA VAL A 320 -19.57 -5.12 13.55
C VAL A 320 -18.63 -4.34 14.46
N LEU A 321 -17.73 -3.52 13.90
CA LEU A 321 -16.88 -2.66 14.73
C LEU A 321 -17.63 -1.53 15.39
N ALA A 322 -18.61 -0.93 14.72
CA ALA A 322 -19.41 0.13 15.33
C ALA A 322 -20.12 -0.40 16.59
N VAL A 323 -20.76 -1.57 16.49
CA VAL A 323 -21.41 -2.24 17.62
C VAL A 323 -20.39 -2.60 18.71
N GLN A 324 -19.22 -3.11 18.33
CA GLN A 324 -18.19 -3.47 19.31
C GLN A 324 -17.63 -2.24 20.03
N HIS A 325 -17.33 -1.16 19.32
CA HIS A 325 -16.83 0.09 19.92
C HIS A 325 -17.87 0.66 20.87
N GLU A 326 -19.14 0.68 20.47
CA GLU A 326 -20.23 1.13 21.33
C GLU A 326 -20.31 0.29 22.62
N ARG A 327 -20.30 -1.05 22.51
CA ARG A 327 -20.32 -1.95 23.65
C ARG A 327 -19.09 -1.79 24.55
N THR A 328 -17.92 -1.60 23.96
CA THR A 328 -16.66 -1.43 24.68
C THR A 328 -16.64 -0.09 25.43
N ILE A 329 -17.06 0.99 24.78
CA ILE A 329 -17.14 2.33 25.37
C ILE A 329 -18.15 2.33 26.52
N ARG A 330 -19.35 1.77 26.32
CA ARG A 330 -20.33 1.61 27.41
C ARG A 330 -19.77 0.78 28.56
N GLY A 331 -19.10 -0.33 28.27
CA GLY A 331 -18.50 -1.18 29.30
C GLY A 331 -17.41 -0.48 30.10
N MET A 332 -16.61 0.38 29.47
CA MET A 332 -15.59 1.19 30.15
C MET A 332 -16.20 2.32 30.99
N LEU A 333 -17.27 2.95 30.51
CA LEU A 333 -17.94 4.06 31.20
C LEU A 333 -18.86 3.60 32.34
N GLY A 334 -19.47 2.42 32.23
CA GLY A 334 -20.44 1.93 33.21
C GLY A 334 -21.65 2.86 33.33
N ASP A 335 -21.97 3.27 34.57
CA ASP A 335 -23.02 4.23 34.92
C ASP A 335 -22.82 5.63 34.30
N LEU A 336 -21.60 5.97 33.90
CA LEU A 336 -21.31 7.22 33.17
C LEU A 336 -21.84 7.21 31.73
N ALA A 337 -22.26 6.07 31.18
CA ALA A 337 -22.85 5.98 29.84
C ALA A 337 -24.40 6.04 29.83
N GLU A 338 -25.01 6.17 31.01
CA GLU A 338 -26.45 5.95 31.25
C GLU A 338 -27.22 7.26 31.51
N GLU A 339 -26.83 8.34 30.84
CA GLU A 339 -27.48 9.65 30.99
C GLU A 339 -29.01 9.58 30.75
N GLY A 340 -29.76 10.07 31.73
CA GLY A 340 -31.23 10.07 31.73
C GLY A 340 -31.87 8.72 32.06
N MET A 341 -31.09 7.71 32.46
CA MET A 341 -31.58 6.39 32.90
C MET A 341 -31.58 6.28 34.42
N LEU A 342 -32.43 5.40 34.96
CA LEU A 342 -32.46 5.08 36.39
C LEU A 342 -31.16 4.35 36.77
N GLY A 343 -30.29 5.01 37.53
CA GLY A 343 -29.00 4.46 37.97
C GLY A 343 -27.78 5.10 37.31
N GLY A 344 -27.97 5.98 36.32
CA GLY A 344 -26.90 6.76 35.72
C GLY A 344 -26.30 7.79 36.70
N ALA A 345 -25.02 8.10 36.53
CA ALA A 345 -24.32 9.12 37.30
C ALA A 345 -24.85 10.54 36.99
N GLU A 346 -24.61 11.50 37.89
CA GLU A 346 -25.04 12.89 37.72
C GLU A 346 -24.41 13.56 36.48
N ASP A 347 -23.13 13.27 36.22
CA ASP A 347 -22.37 13.80 35.07
C ASP A 347 -22.28 12.79 33.91
N ALA A 348 -23.23 11.86 33.79
CA ALA A 348 -23.23 10.83 32.74
C ALA A 348 -23.43 11.44 31.33
N THR A 349 -22.93 10.75 30.31
CA THR A 349 -23.18 11.04 28.90
C THR A 349 -23.94 9.88 28.25
N ARG A 350 -24.78 10.18 27.27
CA ARG A 350 -25.36 9.14 26.41
C ARG A 350 -24.40 8.74 25.29
N VAL A 351 -24.18 7.43 25.16
CA VAL A 351 -23.56 6.81 23.97
C VAL A 351 -24.69 6.37 23.02
N GLN A 352 -24.58 6.65 21.72
CA GLN A 352 -25.60 6.32 20.72
C GLN A 352 -24.99 5.61 19.51
N LEU A 353 -25.55 4.47 19.12
CA LEU A 353 -25.18 3.76 17.89
C LEU A 353 -25.97 4.28 16.68
N LEU A 354 -25.32 4.45 15.52
CA LEU A 354 -25.95 4.69 14.21
C LEU A 354 -25.32 3.81 13.11
N THR A 355 -26.06 2.81 12.63
CA THR A 355 -25.67 1.94 11.51
C THR A 355 -26.74 1.89 10.42
N GLY A 356 -26.37 1.37 9.24
CA GLY A 356 -27.29 1.23 8.10
C GLY A 356 -28.36 0.15 8.33
N SER A 357 -28.04 -0.87 9.11
CA SER A 357 -28.92 -1.99 9.48
C SER A 357 -29.98 -1.69 10.56
N MET A 358 -30.00 -0.49 11.13
CA MET A 358 -30.98 -0.15 12.18
C MET A 358 -32.42 -0.15 11.67
N SER A 359 -33.35 -0.56 12.52
CA SER A 359 -34.79 -0.44 12.24
C SER A 359 -35.17 1.03 12.04
N THR A 360 -36.20 1.30 11.23
CA THR A 360 -36.64 2.67 10.94
C THR A 360 -37.00 3.45 12.21
N GLN A 361 -37.57 2.78 13.22
CA GLN A 361 -37.90 3.41 14.49
C GLN A 361 -36.63 3.77 15.28
N ALA A 362 -35.72 2.80 15.48
CA ALA A 362 -34.49 3.01 16.23
C ALA A 362 -33.59 4.08 15.57
N ARG A 363 -33.53 4.08 14.23
CA ARG A 363 -32.77 5.07 13.46
C ARG A 363 -33.34 6.48 13.65
N ARG A 364 -34.66 6.65 13.61
CA ARG A 364 -35.30 7.96 13.85
C ARG A 364 -35.02 8.48 15.26
N GLU A 365 -35.10 7.61 16.26
CA GLU A 365 -34.79 7.97 17.65
C GLU A 365 -33.33 8.38 17.81
N ALA A 366 -32.40 7.61 17.23
CA ALA A 366 -30.97 7.95 17.22
C ALA A 366 -30.72 9.32 16.58
N LEU A 367 -31.33 9.60 15.42
CA LEU A 367 -31.20 10.90 14.74
C LEU A 367 -31.69 12.07 15.60
N ILE A 368 -32.78 11.88 16.37
CA ILE A 368 -33.28 12.91 17.30
C ILE A 368 -32.28 13.15 18.42
N HIS A 369 -31.74 12.09 19.05
CA HIS A 369 -30.73 12.25 20.10
C HIS A 369 -29.46 12.94 19.59
N ILE A 370 -29.04 12.65 18.37
CA ILE A 370 -27.88 13.28 17.73
C ILE A 370 -28.15 14.76 17.47
N ALA A 371 -29.29 15.09 16.83
CA ALA A 371 -29.63 16.46 16.44
C ALA A 371 -30.00 17.38 17.60
N THR A 372 -30.32 16.83 18.78
CA THR A 372 -30.66 17.60 19.99
C THR A 372 -29.50 17.75 20.97
N GLY A 373 -28.32 17.20 20.65
CA GLY A 373 -27.18 17.18 21.58
C GLY A 373 -27.30 16.15 22.70
N ALA A 374 -28.43 15.46 22.85
CA ALA A 374 -28.67 14.48 23.91
C ALA A 374 -27.78 13.24 23.83
N ALA A 375 -27.14 12.98 22.68
CA ALA A 375 -26.08 11.98 22.55
C ALA A 375 -24.70 12.67 22.55
N GLY A 376 -24.00 12.65 23.69
CA GLY A 376 -22.64 13.19 23.79
C GLY A 376 -21.61 12.38 23.00
N ILE A 377 -21.76 11.05 22.92
CA ILE A 377 -20.90 10.19 22.09
C ILE A 377 -21.76 9.43 21.08
N VAL A 378 -21.39 9.51 19.80
CA VAL A 378 -22.06 8.80 18.70
C VAL A 378 -21.08 7.83 18.07
N VAL A 379 -21.44 6.56 17.96
CA VAL A 379 -20.63 5.53 17.29
C VAL A 379 -21.39 5.07 16.05
N GLY A 380 -20.72 4.98 14.91
CA GLY A 380 -21.42 4.57 13.69
C GLY A 380 -20.51 4.24 12.52
N THR A 381 -21.14 3.83 11.42
CA THR A 381 -20.45 3.58 10.15
C THR A 381 -20.58 4.78 9.22
N HIS A 382 -20.35 4.58 7.91
CA HIS A 382 -20.61 5.59 6.88
C HIS A 382 -22.02 6.20 6.93
N ALA A 383 -22.97 5.57 7.63
CA ALA A 383 -24.28 6.15 7.94
C ALA A 383 -24.20 7.53 8.61
N LEU A 384 -23.13 7.81 9.39
CA LEU A 384 -22.89 9.13 10.00
C LEU A 384 -22.59 10.23 8.97
N LEU A 385 -22.15 9.85 7.76
CA LEU A 385 -21.77 10.78 6.69
C LEU A 385 -22.98 11.23 5.87
N GLU A 386 -24.11 10.51 5.95
CA GLU A 386 -25.29 10.81 5.15
C GLU A 386 -25.85 12.20 5.45
N ASP A 387 -26.35 12.90 4.43
CA ASP A 387 -26.87 14.28 4.54
C ASP A 387 -27.96 14.46 5.61
N VAL A 388 -28.72 13.40 5.88
CA VAL A 388 -29.81 13.39 6.87
C VAL A 388 -29.33 13.48 8.33
N VAL A 389 -28.04 13.26 8.59
CA VAL A 389 -27.46 13.32 9.94
C VAL A 389 -26.99 14.74 10.23
N THR A 390 -27.60 15.37 11.22
CA THR A 390 -27.24 16.71 11.72
C THR A 390 -26.89 16.62 13.20
N PHE A 391 -25.74 17.17 13.57
CA PHE A 391 -25.30 17.29 14.97
C PHE A 391 -25.68 18.66 15.52
N ASP A 392 -25.84 18.75 16.84
CA ASP A 392 -26.06 20.03 17.53
C ASP A 392 -24.74 20.82 17.63
N ASP A 393 -23.68 20.20 18.17
CA ASP A 393 -22.32 20.78 18.22
C ASP A 393 -21.26 19.67 18.07
N LEU A 394 -20.92 19.30 16.84
CA LEU A 394 -19.88 18.29 16.61
C LEU A 394 -18.49 18.87 16.91
N ALA A 395 -17.88 18.43 18.02
CA ALA A 395 -16.60 18.92 18.49
C ALA A 395 -15.41 18.04 18.07
N LEU A 396 -15.58 16.72 18.07
CA LEU A 396 -14.51 15.77 17.75
C LEU A 396 -15.02 14.63 16.86
N VAL A 397 -14.27 14.32 15.83
CA VAL A 397 -14.42 13.13 15.01
C VAL A 397 -13.23 12.21 15.23
N VAL A 398 -13.52 10.97 15.63
CA VAL A 398 -12.57 9.88 15.72
C VAL A 398 -12.81 8.92 14.56
N VAL A 399 -11.78 8.60 13.78
CA VAL A 399 -11.87 7.62 12.69
C VAL A 399 -11.01 6.41 13.04
N ASP A 400 -11.60 5.22 13.13
CA ASP A 400 -10.85 3.97 13.36
C ASP A 400 -10.58 3.22 12.04
N GLU A 401 -9.37 2.67 11.94
CA GLU A 401 -8.83 1.93 10.79
C GLU A 401 -9.10 2.55 9.42
N GLN A 402 -8.39 3.65 9.17
CA GLN A 402 -8.57 4.56 8.05
C GLN A 402 -8.40 3.95 6.63
N HIS A 403 -7.80 2.77 6.46
CA HIS A 403 -7.43 2.28 5.12
C HIS A 403 -8.64 2.01 4.18
N ARG A 404 -9.88 2.15 4.68
CA ARG A 404 -11.12 2.07 3.89
C ARG A 404 -11.85 3.40 3.70
N PHE A 405 -11.39 4.50 4.31
CA PHE A 405 -12.10 5.78 4.31
C PHE A 405 -11.35 6.85 3.49
N GLY A 406 -12.04 7.39 2.47
CA GLY A 406 -11.50 8.38 1.53
C GLY A 406 -11.41 9.79 2.09
N VAL A 407 -10.79 10.70 1.33
CA VAL A 407 -10.61 12.12 1.71
C VAL A 407 -11.96 12.87 1.76
N GLU A 408 -12.87 12.67 0.80
CA GLU A 408 -14.20 13.33 0.79
C GLU A 408 -15.10 12.93 1.97
N GLN A 409 -14.95 11.71 2.49
CA GLN A 409 -15.71 11.26 3.67
C GLN A 409 -15.30 12.04 4.93
N ARG A 410 -14.06 12.54 4.98
CA ARG A 410 -13.56 13.43 6.04
C ARG A 410 -14.10 14.85 5.86
N ASP A 411 -14.14 15.33 4.62
CA ASP A 411 -14.67 16.66 4.29
C ASP A 411 -16.19 16.74 4.53
N ALA A 412 -16.92 15.64 4.28
CA ALA A 412 -18.35 15.53 4.59
C ALA A 412 -18.65 15.68 6.11
N LEU A 413 -17.77 15.16 6.98
CA LEU A 413 -17.91 15.35 8.43
C LEU A 413 -17.51 16.76 8.87
N ARG A 414 -16.52 17.37 8.21
CA ARG A 414 -16.16 18.77 8.45
C ARG A 414 -17.33 19.71 8.14
N ALA A 415 -18.05 19.45 7.06
CA ALA A 415 -19.19 20.25 6.62
C ALA A 415 -20.44 20.13 7.53
N LYS A 416 -20.44 19.20 8.49
CA LYS A 416 -21.59 18.95 9.39
C LYS A 416 -21.60 19.80 10.66
N GLY A 417 -20.53 20.55 10.94
CA GLY A 417 -20.47 21.49 12.07
C GLY A 417 -20.46 22.95 11.62
N GLU A 418 -20.92 23.87 12.47
CA GLU A 418 -20.80 25.33 12.24
C GLU A 418 -19.32 25.77 12.22
N HIS A 419 -18.50 25.12 13.04
CA HIS A 419 -17.04 25.20 13.01
C HIS A 419 -16.44 23.85 12.60
N PRO A 420 -15.26 23.81 11.98
CA PRO A 420 -14.59 22.55 11.66
C PRO A 420 -14.31 21.75 12.96
N PRO A 421 -14.78 20.50 13.07
CA PRO A 421 -14.50 19.66 14.23
C PRO A 421 -13.03 19.27 14.28
N HIS A 422 -12.54 18.98 15.48
CA HIS A 422 -11.25 18.32 15.67
C HIS A 422 -11.31 16.90 15.06
N LEU A 423 -10.20 16.44 14.48
CA LEU A 423 -10.09 15.13 13.83
C LEU A 423 -8.94 14.33 14.42
N LEU A 424 -9.28 13.17 14.98
CA LEU A 424 -8.35 12.15 15.44
C LEU A 424 -8.51 10.88 14.61
N VAL A 425 -7.48 10.52 13.85
CA VAL A 425 -7.47 9.29 13.05
C VAL A 425 -6.65 8.24 13.77
N MET A 426 -7.15 7.02 13.88
CA MET A 426 -6.46 5.88 14.47
C MET A 426 -6.13 4.84 13.42
N THR A 427 -4.95 4.23 13.54
CA THR A 427 -4.61 3.03 12.78
C THR A 427 -3.94 1.99 13.66
N ALA A 428 -4.29 0.72 13.48
CA ALA A 428 -3.66 -0.39 14.18
C ALA A 428 -2.51 -1.05 13.43
N THR A 429 -2.36 -0.78 12.13
CA THR A 429 -1.15 -1.12 11.38
C THR A 429 -0.20 0.06 11.43
N PRO A 430 0.96 -0.08 12.09
CA PRO A 430 1.99 0.95 12.06
C PRO A 430 2.36 1.26 10.61
N ILE A 431 2.39 2.53 10.25
CA ILE A 431 2.73 2.97 8.88
C ILE A 431 4.14 3.52 8.94
N PRO A 432 5.05 3.16 8.01
CA PRO A 432 6.39 3.74 7.99
C PRO A 432 6.32 5.27 7.96
N ARG A 433 7.26 5.91 8.66
CA ARG A 433 7.28 7.36 8.86
C ARG A 433 7.19 8.12 7.54
N THR A 434 7.87 7.67 6.51
CA THR A 434 7.85 8.29 5.18
C THR A 434 6.49 8.27 4.51
N VAL A 435 5.77 7.15 4.60
CA VAL A 435 4.39 7.03 4.12
C VAL A 435 3.48 7.94 4.95
N ALA A 436 3.72 8.03 6.25
CA ALA A 436 3.03 8.99 7.10
C ALA A 436 3.33 10.46 6.74
N MET A 437 4.56 10.79 6.35
CA MET A 437 4.97 12.15 5.96
C MET A 437 4.53 12.57 4.56
N THR A 438 4.04 11.65 3.74
CA THR A 438 3.66 11.89 2.35
C THR A 438 2.16 11.73 2.12
N VAL A 439 1.60 10.61 2.53
CA VAL A 439 0.16 10.33 2.38
C VAL A 439 -0.67 10.98 3.48
N PHE A 440 -0.10 11.09 4.68
CA PHE A 440 -0.72 11.71 5.85
C PHE A 440 0.08 12.92 6.34
N GLY A 441 0.97 13.47 5.49
CA GLY A 441 1.93 14.51 5.89
C GLY A 441 1.28 15.84 6.25
N ASP A 442 0.00 15.95 5.95
CA ASP A 442 -0.92 17.03 6.31
C ASP A 442 -1.45 16.91 7.76
N MET A 443 -1.14 15.80 8.46
CA MET A 443 -1.55 15.51 9.84
C MET A 443 -0.35 15.44 10.79
N ALA A 444 -0.54 15.90 12.02
CA ALA A 444 0.41 15.65 13.11
C ALA A 444 0.38 14.16 13.49
N THR A 445 1.52 13.54 13.79
CA THR A 445 1.59 12.12 14.12
C THR A 445 1.90 11.92 15.60
N SER A 446 1.25 10.92 16.22
CA SER A 446 1.55 10.45 17.57
C SER A 446 1.65 8.94 17.57
N THR A 447 2.67 8.40 18.24
CA THR A 447 2.97 6.97 18.18
C THR A 447 2.93 6.33 19.57
N LEU A 448 2.05 5.34 19.74
CA LEU A 448 1.98 4.46 20.91
C LEU A 448 2.76 3.18 20.65
N ARG A 449 4.03 3.15 21.11
CA ARG A 449 4.90 1.97 21.02
C ARG A 449 4.74 1.01 22.21
N GLU A 450 4.35 1.53 23.36
CA GLU A 450 4.26 0.74 24.60
C GLU A 450 3.01 -0.15 24.59
N LEU A 451 3.21 -1.41 24.96
CA LEU A 451 2.11 -2.34 25.19
C LEU A 451 1.66 -2.26 26.66
N PRO A 452 0.34 -2.30 26.95
CA PRO A 452 -0.17 -2.29 28.31
C PRO A 452 0.39 -3.42 29.18
N ARG A 453 0.57 -3.15 30.49
CA ARG A 453 1.03 -4.15 31.46
C ARG A 453 0.06 -5.33 31.51
N GLY A 454 0.59 -6.56 31.42
CA GLY A 454 -0.19 -7.81 31.49
C GLY A 454 -0.27 -8.59 30.18
N ARG A 455 0.05 -7.95 29.03
CA ARG A 455 0.11 -8.65 27.75
C ARG A 455 1.30 -9.62 27.71
N GLN A 456 1.03 -10.88 27.39
CA GLN A 456 2.07 -11.89 27.23
C GLN A 456 2.57 -11.93 25.79
N PRO A 457 3.85 -12.25 25.54
CA PRO A 457 4.37 -12.34 24.18
C PRO A 457 3.69 -13.46 23.39
N VAL A 458 3.57 -13.26 22.08
CA VAL A 458 3.08 -14.27 21.13
C VAL A 458 4.25 -14.89 20.39
N THR A 459 4.51 -16.17 20.60
CA THR A 459 5.51 -16.92 19.83
C THR A 459 4.90 -17.34 18.50
N THR A 460 5.56 -17.00 17.38
CA THR A 460 5.06 -17.26 16.03
C THR A 460 5.96 -18.28 15.32
N HIS A 461 5.36 -19.28 14.68
CA HIS A 461 6.08 -20.32 13.95
C HIS A 461 5.49 -20.54 12.56
N VAL A 462 6.36 -20.69 11.55
CA VAL A 462 5.98 -21.08 10.19
C VAL A 462 6.01 -22.60 10.07
N VAL A 463 4.93 -23.17 9.54
CA VAL A 463 4.70 -24.62 9.44
C VAL A 463 4.51 -25.02 7.96
N PRO A 464 5.51 -25.65 7.33
CA PRO A 464 5.38 -26.28 6.02
C PRO A 464 4.26 -27.33 6.00
N ALA A 465 3.25 -27.09 5.17
CA ALA A 465 2.09 -27.97 5.01
C ALA A 465 2.46 -29.32 4.37
N GLY A 466 3.59 -29.38 3.64
CA GLY A 466 4.17 -30.60 3.08
C GLY A 466 4.79 -31.56 4.12
N ASN A 467 4.83 -31.19 5.40
CA ASN A 467 5.30 -32.06 6.49
C ASN A 467 4.13 -32.52 7.38
N PRO A 468 3.57 -33.73 7.15
CA PRO A 468 2.37 -34.21 7.85
C PRO A 468 2.53 -34.28 9.37
N ARG A 469 3.74 -34.57 9.88
CA ARG A 469 4.01 -34.63 11.32
C ARG A 469 3.88 -33.26 11.98
N TRP A 470 4.30 -32.20 11.30
CA TRP A 470 4.20 -30.85 11.83
C TRP A 470 2.76 -30.35 11.78
N VAL A 471 2.03 -30.64 10.70
CA VAL A 471 0.58 -30.36 10.62
C VAL A 471 -0.19 -31.10 11.71
N GLN A 472 0.12 -32.37 11.97
CA GLN A 472 -0.48 -33.09 13.09
C GLN A 472 -0.19 -32.41 14.44
N ARG A 473 1.05 -31.96 14.65
CA ARG A 473 1.45 -31.26 15.88
C ARG A 473 0.69 -29.95 16.09
N VAL A 474 0.31 -29.24 15.01
CA VAL A 474 -0.53 -28.02 15.08
C VAL A 474 -1.85 -28.32 15.77
N TRP A 475 -2.54 -29.41 15.39
CA TRP A 475 -3.82 -29.78 15.98
C TRP A 475 -3.69 -30.30 17.41
N GLU A 476 -2.65 -31.10 17.69
CA GLU A 476 -2.32 -31.52 19.06
C GLU A 476 -2.05 -30.31 19.97
N ARG A 477 -1.45 -29.25 19.43
CA ARG A 477 -1.21 -28.02 20.19
C ARG A 477 -2.51 -27.30 20.54
N ILE A 478 -3.48 -27.23 19.62
CA ILE A 478 -4.81 -26.69 19.94
C ILE A 478 -5.46 -27.52 21.06
N ALA A 479 -5.40 -28.85 20.96
CA ALA A 479 -5.98 -29.74 21.96
C ALA A 479 -5.37 -29.53 23.37
N GLU A 480 -4.05 -29.35 23.47
CA GLU A 480 -3.36 -29.05 24.74
C GLU A 480 -3.86 -27.75 25.39
N GLU A 481 -4.13 -26.74 24.56
CA GLU A 481 -4.56 -25.41 25.01
C GLU A 481 -6.02 -25.43 25.47
N VAL A 482 -6.89 -26.10 24.70
CA VAL A 482 -8.29 -26.35 25.07
C VAL A 482 -8.40 -27.19 26.33
N ALA A 483 -7.61 -28.25 26.46
CA ALA A 483 -7.59 -29.08 27.67
C ALA A 483 -7.16 -28.31 28.93
N ALA A 484 -6.44 -27.21 28.75
CA ALA A 484 -6.07 -26.30 29.83
C ALA A 484 -7.06 -25.14 30.03
N GLY A 485 -8.26 -25.24 29.46
CA GLY A 485 -9.37 -24.30 29.62
C GLY A 485 -9.25 -23.03 28.77
N ARG A 486 -8.41 -23.05 27.72
CA ARG A 486 -8.17 -21.90 26.83
C ARG A 486 -8.84 -22.11 25.48
N GLN A 487 -8.87 -21.07 24.65
CA GLN A 487 -9.57 -21.10 23.36
C GLN A 487 -8.62 -20.85 22.19
N ALA A 488 -9.02 -21.28 20.99
CA ALA A 488 -8.19 -21.16 19.80
C ALA A 488 -8.95 -20.66 18.56
N PHE A 489 -8.23 -19.94 17.69
CA PHE A 489 -8.69 -19.54 16.36
C PHE A 489 -8.06 -20.41 15.28
N VAL A 490 -8.84 -20.76 14.26
CA VAL A 490 -8.37 -21.35 13.00
C VAL A 490 -8.84 -20.46 11.85
N VAL A 491 -7.90 -19.87 11.10
CA VAL A 491 -8.19 -18.90 10.03
C VAL A 491 -8.00 -19.55 8.68
N CYS A 492 -9.01 -19.43 7.82
CA CYS A 492 -9.01 -19.94 6.44
C CYS A 492 -9.11 -18.79 5.44
N PRO A 493 -8.48 -18.88 4.25
CA PRO A 493 -8.60 -17.87 3.21
C PRO A 493 -9.99 -17.81 2.56
N ARG A 494 -10.78 -18.90 2.60
CA ARG A 494 -12.09 -19.02 1.94
C ARG A 494 -13.19 -19.55 2.86
N ILE A 495 -14.45 -19.36 2.46
CA ILE A 495 -15.64 -19.82 3.19
C ILE A 495 -16.03 -21.25 2.79
N GLY A 496 -15.99 -21.56 1.49
CA GLY A 496 -16.33 -22.85 0.87
C GLY A 496 -17.54 -22.75 -0.06
N GLY A 497 -17.51 -23.46 -1.20
CA GLY A 497 -18.57 -23.52 -2.22
C GLY A 497 -18.08 -23.27 -3.66
N ASP A 498 -18.83 -23.76 -4.67
CA ASP A 498 -18.46 -23.65 -6.11
C ASP A 498 -18.54 -22.21 -6.68
N ASP A 499 -19.14 -21.26 -5.97
CA ASP A 499 -19.36 -19.86 -6.42
C ASP A 499 -18.41 -18.83 -5.74
N ASP A 500 -17.34 -19.27 -5.08
CA ASP A 500 -16.45 -18.41 -4.26
C ASP A 500 -15.42 -17.58 -5.08
N VAL A 501 -15.84 -16.89 -6.14
CA VAL A 501 -14.92 -16.08 -6.98
C VAL A 501 -14.84 -14.62 -6.57
N GLU A 502 -15.84 -14.05 -5.90
CA GLU A 502 -15.83 -12.60 -5.61
C GLU A 502 -16.48 -12.32 -4.26
N GLU A 503 -15.69 -12.17 -3.19
CA GLU A 503 -16.08 -11.38 -2.01
C GLU A 503 -14.86 -11.08 -1.11
N GLY A 504 -14.20 -9.95 -1.36
CA GLY A 504 -13.80 -9.04 -0.28
C GLY A 504 -12.48 -9.23 0.46
N VAL A 505 -11.39 -9.67 -0.18
CA VAL A 505 -10.02 -9.40 0.31
C VAL A 505 -9.01 -9.43 -0.84
N ASP A 506 -8.04 -8.50 -0.85
CA ASP A 506 -6.82 -8.55 -1.68
C ASP A 506 -5.92 -9.72 -1.22
N LEU A 507 -6.37 -10.95 -1.49
CA LEU A 507 -5.50 -12.12 -1.44
C LEU A 507 -4.42 -11.92 -2.49
N LEU A 508 -3.18 -12.24 -2.14
CA LEU A 508 -2.07 -12.08 -3.09
C LEU A 508 -2.31 -12.99 -4.30
N SER A 509 -2.52 -12.37 -5.46
CA SER A 509 -2.59 -13.07 -6.73
C SER A 509 -1.19 -13.56 -7.10
N GLU A 510 -0.88 -14.82 -6.76
CA GLU A 510 0.28 -15.48 -7.33
C GLU A 510 -0.08 -15.98 -8.73
N GLY A 511 0.30 -15.22 -9.76
CA GLY A 511 0.30 -15.70 -11.13
C GLY A 511 0.84 -14.66 -12.11
N PRO A 512 1.86 -14.98 -12.93
CA PRO A 512 2.09 -14.24 -14.15
C PRO A 512 0.90 -14.51 -15.07
N VAL A 513 0.12 -13.47 -15.39
CA VAL A 513 -0.83 -13.51 -16.50
C VAL A 513 0.02 -13.56 -17.78
N GLY A 514 0.37 -14.78 -18.19
CA GLY A 514 0.84 -15.06 -19.52
C GLY A 514 -0.37 -15.13 -20.42
N ASP A 515 -0.52 -14.13 -21.29
CA ASP A 515 -1.39 -14.21 -22.46
C ASP A 515 -0.85 -15.35 -23.35
N ASP A 516 -1.41 -16.55 -23.23
CA ASP A 516 -1.26 -17.62 -24.22
C ASP A 516 -2.59 -18.38 -24.34
N GLU A 517 -3.56 -17.77 -25.05
CA GLU A 517 -4.60 -18.54 -25.73
C GLU A 517 -4.00 -19.19 -26.98
N ALA A 518 -3.64 -20.47 -26.90
CA ALA A 518 -3.52 -21.35 -28.07
C ALA A 518 -3.56 -22.85 -27.70
N ASP A 519 -4.65 -23.49 -28.11
CA ASP A 519 -4.89 -24.92 -28.37
C ASP A 519 -3.77 -25.96 -28.09
N GLY A 520 -4.14 -27.01 -27.33
CA GLY A 520 -3.70 -28.39 -27.61
C GLY A 520 -3.14 -29.23 -26.45
N GLU A 521 -3.87 -30.30 -26.10
CA GLU A 521 -3.46 -31.51 -25.34
C GLU A 521 -2.88 -31.35 -23.91
N ARG A 522 -3.74 -31.58 -22.91
CA ARG A 522 -3.38 -31.80 -21.50
C ARG A 522 -2.54 -33.07 -21.34
N VAL A 523 -1.27 -32.90 -21.00
CA VAL A 523 -0.49 -33.90 -20.24
C VAL A 523 -0.93 -33.79 -18.77
N PRO A 524 -1.22 -34.89 -18.05
CA PRO A 524 -1.47 -34.81 -16.61
C PRO A 524 -0.13 -34.60 -15.90
N ASP A 525 0.11 -33.37 -15.42
CA ASP A 525 1.13 -33.10 -14.41
C ASP A 525 0.62 -33.55 -13.03
N ASP A 526 1.48 -34.26 -12.28
CA ASP A 526 1.22 -34.81 -10.94
C ASP A 526 1.32 -33.75 -9.82
N ASP A 527 1.53 -32.48 -10.18
CA ASP A 527 1.57 -31.31 -9.29
C ASP A 527 0.29 -30.48 -9.40
N ALA A 528 -0.86 -31.10 -9.12
CA ALA A 528 -2.09 -30.33 -8.95
C ALA A 528 -1.95 -29.46 -7.68
N PRO A 529 -2.15 -28.12 -7.77
CA PRO A 529 -2.12 -27.25 -6.59
C PRO A 529 -3.08 -27.78 -5.54
N ARG A 530 -2.61 -27.91 -4.30
CA ARG A 530 -3.47 -28.27 -3.16
C ARG A 530 -4.65 -27.29 -3.12
N PRO A 531 -5.90 -27.76 -3.02
CA PRO A 531 -7.05 -26.87 -2.88
C PRO A 531 -6.89 -26.05 -1.60
N LEU A 532 -7.14 -24.74 -1.71
CA LEU A 532 -7.08 -23.79 -0.60
C LEU A 532 -8.03 -24.23 0.53
N ALA A 533 -7.60 -24.02 1.77
CA ALA A 533 -8.41 -24.28 2.94
C ALA A 533 -9.64 -23.37 2.96
N ASP A 534 -10.79 -23.95 3.26
CA ASP A 534 -12.04 -23.24 3.47
C ASP A 534 -12.64 -23.57 4.84
N VAL A 535 -13.50 -22.69 5.36
CA VAL A 535 -14.10 -22.84 6.70
C VAL A 535 -14.89 -24.14 6.82
N SER A 536 -15.67 -24.50 5.80
CA SER A 536 -16.55 -25.66 5.82
C SER A 536 -15.74 -26.97 5.84
N GLY A 537 -14.80 -27.12 4.91
CA GLY A 537 -13.90 -28.27 4.84
C GLY A 537 -12.98 -28.37 6.05
N THR A 538 -12.56 -27.23 6.62
CA THR A 538 -11.76 -27.23 7.86
C THR A 538 -12.58 -27.72 9.05
N LEU A 539 -13.85 -27.32 9.20
CA LEU A 539 -14.71 -27.86 10.26
C LEU A 539 -14.89 -29.38 10.14
N GLU A 540 -15.13 -29.87 8.92
CA GLU A 540 -15.23 -31.31 8.66
C GLU A 540 -13.92 -32.03 9.00
N LEU A 541 -12.77 -31.46 8.64
CA LEU A 541 -11.46 -31.98 9.00
C LEU A 541 -11.30 -32.08 10.53
N LEU A 542 -11.57 -31.00 11.26
CA LEU A 542 -11.39 -30.94 12.72
C LEU A 542 -12.24 -31.98 13.45
N ALA A 543 -13.45 -32.25 12.96
CA ALA A 543 -14.32 -33.29 13.52
C ALA A 543 -13.71 -34.71 13.44
N HIS A 544 -12.78 -34.94 12.51
CA HIS A 544 -12.10 -36.22 12.32
C HIS A 544 -10.69 -36.26 12.93
N VAL A 545 -10.20 -35.16 13.52
CA VAL A 545 -8.90 -35.13 14.18
C VAL A 545 -9.00 -35.79 15.56
N PRO A 546 -8.29 -36.91 15.82
CA PRO A 546 -8.42 -37.64 17.10
C PRO A 546 -8.06 -36.81 18.34
N ALA A 547 -7.10 -35.88 18.21
CA ALA A 547 -6.68 -35.01 19.29
C ALA A 547 -7.76 -34.00 19.72
N LEU A 548 -8.72 -33.68 18.84
CA LEU A 548 -9.79 -32.71 19.09
C LEU A 548 -11.13 -33.39 19.38
N ALA A 549 -11.12 -34.69 19.67
CA ALA A 549 -12.34 -35.42 20.02
C ALA A 549 -12.99 -34.82 21.28
N GLY A 550 -14.22 -34.30 21.14
CA GLY A 550 -14.98 -33.67 22.23
C GLY A 550 -14.75 -32.16 22.39
N VAL A 551 -13.94 -31.54 21.54
CA VAL A 551 -13.74 -30.08 21.48
C VAL A 551 -14.91 -29.42 20.75
N SER A 552 -15.48 -28.34 21.29
CA SER A 552 -16.56 -27.61 20.62
C SER A 552 -16.02 -26.65 19.55
N THR A 553 -16.47 -26.82 18.31
CA THR A 553 -16.03 -26.02 17.15
C THR A 553 -17.20 -25.25 16.53
N ALA A 554 -16.99 -24.01 16.10
CA ALA A 554 -17.99 -23.23 15.35
C ALA A 554 -17.40 -22.45 14.18
N ALA A 555 -18.22 -22.17 13.16
CA ALA A 555 -17.86 -21.30 12.03
C ALA A 555 -18.13 -19.82 12.35
N LEU A 556 -17.27 -18.93 11.83
CA LEU A 556 -17.56 -17.50 11.71
C LEU A 556 -17.08 -16.95 10.35
N HIS A 557 -18.00 -16.51 9.49
CA HIS A 557 -17.64 -15.98 8.18
C HIS A 557 -18.56 -14.84 7.71
N GLY A 558 -18.14 -14.13 6.66
CA GLY A 558 -18.77 -12.90 6.19
C GLY A 558 -20.23 -13.05 5.77
N ARG A 559 -20.60 -14.20 5.20
CA ARG A 559 -21.96 -14.51 4.74
C ARG A 559 -22.98 -14.85 5.84
N MET A 560 -22.54 -15.02 7.09
CA MET A 560 -23.48 -15.26 8.20
C MET A 560 -24.32 -14.01 8.47
N ARG A 561 -25.57 -14.22 8.89
CA ARG A 561 -26.43 -13.10 9.28
C ARG A 561 -25.86 -12.40 10.53
N PRO A 562 -26.02 -11.08 10.68
CA PRO A 562 -25.50 -10.35 11.84
C PRO A 562 -25.87 -10.98 13.19
N GLU A 563 -27.13 -11.41 13.35
CA GLU A 563 -27.61 -12.00 14.60
C GLU A 563 -26.95 -13.37 14.89
N GLU A 564 -26.62 -14.14 13.85
CA GLU A 564 -25.92 -15.42 13.98
C GLU A 564 -24.46 -15.20 14.37
N LYS A 565 -23.80 -14.21 13.77
CA LYS A 565 -22.43 -13.82 14.13
C LYS A 565 -22.37 -13.41 15.60
N ASP A 566 -23.28 -12.54 16.03
CA ASP A 566 -23.32 -12.06 17.42
C ASP A 566 -23.58 -13.20 18.41
N ALA A 567 -24.45 -14.15 18.07
CA ALA A 567 -24.71 -15.34 18.89
C ALA A 567 -23.46 -16.23 19.03
N VAL A 568 -22.80 -16.57 17.91
CA VAL A 568 -21.56 -17.37 17.91
C VAL A 568 -20.45 -16.64 18.68
N MET A 569 -20.31 -15.34 18.47
CA MET A 569 -19.32 -14.52 19.16
C MET A 569 -19.58 -14.46 20.66
N SER A 570 -20.83 -14.35 21.08
CA SER A 570 -21.21 -14.35 22.50
C SER A 570 -20.94 -15.70 23.16
N ALA A 571 -21.27 -16.80 22.49
CA ALA A 571 -20.99 -18.16 22.96
C ALA A 571 -19.47 -18.44 23.06
N TYR A 572 -18.69 -17.95 22.08
CA TYR A 572 -17.24 -18.03 22.13
C TYR A 572 -16.68 -17.19 23.27
N ALA A 573 -17.11 -15.93 23.46
CA ALA A 573 -16.66 -15.11 24.58
C ALA A 573 -17.04 -15.71 25.96
N ALA A 574 -18.14 -16.46 26.05
CA ALA A 574 -18.58 -17.16 27.26
C ALA A 574 -17.82 -18.47 27.52
N GLY A 575 -16.98 -18.95 26.60
CA GLY A 575 -16.26 -20.22 26.71
C GLY A 575 -17.10 -21.45 26.39
N GLU A 576 -18.25 -21.30 25.73
CA GLU A 576 -19.08 -22.43 25.27
C GLU A 576 -18.52 -23.07 23.99
N ILE A 577 -17.76 -22.28 23.22
CA ILE A 577 -17.06 -22.70 22.00
C ILE A 577 -15.56 -22.67 22.27
N ASP A 578 -14.87 -23.79 22.09
CA ASP A 578 -13.44 -23.92 22.34
C ASP A 578 -12.61 -23.41 21.14
N VAL A 579 -13.05 -23.73 19.92
CA VAL A 579 -12.33 -23.42 18.67
C VAL A 579 -13.23 -22.72 17.68
N LEU A 580 -12.82 -21.53 17.25
CA LEU A 580 -13.51 -20.76 16.23
C LEU A 580 -12.80 -20.89 14.88
N VAL A 581 -13.46 -21.49 13.89
CA VAL A 581 -12.98 -21.57 12.51
C VAL A 581 -13.57 -20.41 11.72
N ALA A 582 -12.71 -19.50 11.26
CA ALA A 582 -13.16 -18.26 10.67
C ALA A 582 -12.38 -17.87 9.41
N THR A 583 -12.93 -16.96 8.61
CA THR A 583 -12.15 -16.23 7.61
C THR A 583 -11.51 -14.98 8.23
N THR A 584 -11.02 -14.07 7.40
CA THR A 584 -10.49 -12.74 7.77
C THR A 584 -11.48 -11.86 8.54
N VAL A 585 -12.74 -12.26 8.72
CA VAL A 585 -13.72 -11.52 9.53
C VAL A 585 -13.21 -11.28 10.97
N ILE A 586 -12.36 -12.16 11.51
CA ILE A 586 -11.76 -11.97 12.84
C ILE A 586 -10.61 -10.95 12.88
N GLU A 587 -10.07 -10.53 11.72
CA GLU A 587 -9.10 -9.42 11.64
C GLU A 587 -9.65 -8.19 12.35
N VAL A 588 -10.97 -8.06 12.31
CA VAL A 588 -11.71 -6.91 12.75
C VAL A 588 -12.57 -7.28 13.97
N GLY A 589 -12.09 -6.92 15.16
CA GLY A 589 -12.98 -6.66 16.28
C GLY A 589 -13.40 -7.83 17.17
N VAL A 590 -12.61 -8.89 17.28
CA VAL A 590 -12.80 -9.88 18.34
C VAL A 590 -11.75 -9.67 19.43
N ASP A 591 -12.20 -9.48 20.68
CA ASP A 591 -11.34 -9.49 21.87
C ASP A 591 -11.83 -10.59 22.82
N VAL A 592 -11.12 -11.73 22.82
CA VAL A 592 -11.41 -12.85 23.70
C VAL A 592 -10.15 -13.08 24.53
N PRO A 593 -10.10 -12.60 25.79
CA PRO A 593 -8.89 -12.67 26.63
C PRO A 593 -8.35 -14.09 26.83
N ASN A 594 -9.23 -15.09 26.78
CA ASN A 594 -8.87 -16.50 26.96
C ASN A 594 -8.35 -17.19 25.68
N ALA A 595 -8.33 -16.49 24.55
CA ALA A 595 -7.78 -17.01 23.31
C ALA A 595 -6.24 -16.96 23.33
N SER A 596 -5.60 -18.13 23.42
CA SER A 596 -4.14 -18.27 23.49
C SER A 596 -3.51 -18.75 22.19
N THR A 597 -4.26 -19.42 21.32
CA THR A 597 -3.69 -20.07 20.13
C THR A 597 -4.38 -19.61 18.85
N MET A 598 -3.59 -19.37 17.81
CA MET A 598 -4.07 -19.06 16.47
C MET A 598 -3.36 -19.93 15.44
N VAL A 599 -4.13 -20.54 14.56
CA VAL A 599 -3.64 -21.24 13.37
C VAL A 599 -4.13 -20.50 12.15
N VAL A 600 -3.24 -20.15 11.23
CA VAL A 600 -3.60 -19.57 9.93
C VAL A 600 -3.25 -20.59 8.86
N LEU A 601 -4.25 -21.08 8.13
CA LEU A 601 -4.08 -22.00 7.01
C LEU A 601 -3.80 -21.21 5.73
N ASP A 602 -2.94 -21.75 4.86
CA ASP A 602 -2.47 -21.10 3.63
C ASP A 602 -2.02 -19.64 3.86
N ALA A 603 -1.19 -19.45 4.89
CA ALA A 603 -0.73 -18.14 5.37
C ALA A 603 -0.02 -17.31 4.28
N ASP A 604 0.52 -17.97 3.24
CA ASP A 604 1.09 -17.35 2.05
C ASP A 604 0.08 -16.55 1.20
N ARG A 605 -1.22 -16.71 1.43
CA ARG A 605 -2.27 -15.95 0.74
C ARG A 605 -2.62 -14.63 1.42
N PHE A 606 -2.16 -14.43 2.65
CA PHE A 606 -2.43 -13.24 3.45
C PHE A 606 -1.24 -12.27 3.39
N GLY A 607 -1.55 -10.97 3.50
CA GLY A 607 -0.55 -9.92 3.71
C GLY A 607 0.10 -9.96 5.08
N ILE A 608 1.30 -9.36 5.23
CA ILE A 608 1.93 -9.28 6.56
C ILE A 608 1.04 -8.48 7.51
N SER A 609 0.49 -7.36 7.04
CA SER A 609 -0.39 -6.50 7.85
C SER A 609 -1.62 -7.26 8.38
N GLN A 610 -2.24 -8.10 7.55
CA GLN A 610 -3.35 -8.97 7.93
C GLN A 610 -2.93 -10.01 8.97
N LEU A 611 -1.88 -10.76 8.68
CA LEU A 611 -1.35 -11.77 9.60
C LEU A 611 -0.92 -11.15 10.93
N HIS A 612 -0.38 -9.93 10.91
CA HIS A 612 -0.05 -9.16 12.10
C HIS A 612 -1.29 -8.79 12.93
N GLN A 613 -2.36 -8.33 12.27
CA GLN A 613 -3.63 -8.03 12.93
C GLN A 613 -4.26 -9.29 13.53
N LEU A 614 -4.28 -10.40 12.79
CA LEU A 614 -4.71 -11.71 13.25
C LEU A 614 -3.90 -12.16 14.48
N ARG A 615 -2.57 -12.15 14.40
CA ARG A 615 -1.68 -12.47 15.53
C ARG A 615 -1.99 -11.61 16.77
N GLY A 616 -2.35 -10.34 16.57
CA GLY A 616 -2.74 -9.41 17.64
C GLY A 616 -4.07 -9.74 18.34
N ARG A 617 -4.83 -10.74 17.88
CA ARG A 617 -6.09 -11.21 18.50
C ARG A 617 -5.90 -12.23 19.61
N ILE A 618 -4.70 -12.81 19.74
CA ILE A 618 -4.36 -13.77 20.81
C ILE A 618 -3.36 -13.16 21.80
N GLY A 619 -3.23 -13.80 22.98
CA GLY A 619 -2.30 -13.36 24.02
C GLY A 619 -2.72 -12.06 24.72
N ARG A 620 -4.04 -11.79 24.76
CA ARG A 620 -4.63 -10.60 25.39
C ARG A 620 -4.91 -10.78 26.89
N GLY A 621 -5.07 -12.02 27.35
CA GLY A 621 -5.18 -12.36 28.77
C GLY A 621 -3.82 -12.63 29.44
N GLY A 622 -3.85 -13.26 30.62
CA GLY A 622 -2.65 -13.60 31.38
C GLY A 622 -1.82 -14.77 30.82
N HIS A 623 -2.12 -15.26 29.62
CA HIS A 623 -1.49 -16.46 29.05
C HIS A 623 -0.65 -16.12 27.80
N PRO A 624 0.54 -16.73 27.65
CA PRO A 624 1.36 -16.56 26.45
C PRO A 624 0.63 -17.08 25.21
N GLY A 625 0.75 -16.34 24.11
CA GLY A 625 0.10 -16.68 22.86
C GLY A 625 0.98 -17.53 21.95
N VAL A 626 0.38 -18.40 21.14
CA VAL A 626 1.07 -19.17 20.09
C VAL A 626 0.38 -18.96 18.74
N CYS A 627 1.12 -18.47 17.75
CA CYS A 627 0.64 -18.29 16.38
C CYS A 627 1.34 -19.27 15.44
N LEU A 628 0.57 -20.09 14.71
CA LEU A 628 1.07 -21.13 13.81
C LEU A 628 0.63 -20.80 12.38
N LEU A 629 1.58 -20.48 11.52
CA LEU A 629 1.36 -20.06 10.13
C LEU A 629 1.61 -21.25 9.21
N VAL A 630 0.55 -21.93 8.76
CA VAL A 630 0.65 -23.09 7.88
C VAL A 630 0.71 -22.61 6.43
N THR A 631 1.73 -23.03 5.67
CA THR A 631 1.91 -22.62 4.27
C THR A 631 2.25 -23.83 3.39
N GLY A 632 1.63 -23.90 2.22
CA GLY A 632 1.98 -24.88 1.18
C GLY A 632 2.92 -24.34 0.11
N SER A 633 3.28 -23.06 0.16
CA SER A 633 4.09 -22.41 -0.87
C SER A 633 5.59 -22.58 -0.62
N ASP A 634 6.30 -23.00 -1.66
CA ASP A 634 7.77 -23.06 -1.72
C ASP A 634 8.40 -21.80 -2.33
N ALA A 635 7.60 -20.76 -2.61
CA ALA A 635 8.10 -19.51 -3.17
C ALA A 635 8.99 -18.77 -2.14
N GLU A 636 10.20 -18.40 -2.57
CA GLU A 636 11.19 -17.70 -1.72
C GLU A 636 10.61 -16.41 -1.13
N SER A 637 9.88 -15.62 -1.93
CA SER A 637 9.24 -14.38 -1.47
C SER A 637 8.17 -14.62 -0.39
N ALA A 638 7.37 -15.70 -0.49
CA ALA A 638 6.37 -16.04 0.50
C ALA A 638 7.01 -16.54 1.81
N GLN A 639 8.08 -17.34 1.71
CA GLN A 639 8.83 -17.82 2.87
C GLN A 639 9.54 -16.69 3.62
N GLU A 640 10.24 -15.80 2.91
CA GLU A 640 10.88 -14.62 3.51
C GLU A 640 9.86 -13.77 4.27
N ARG A 641 8.68 -13.56 3.69
CA ARG A 641 7.58 -12.81 4.29
C ARG A 641 7.08 -13.40 5.60
N LEU A 642 6.76 -14.70 5.59
CA LEU A 642 6.26 -15.40 6.77
C LEU A 642 7.34 -15.51 7.85
N GLN A 643 8.60 -15.68 7.46
CA GLN A 643 9.72 -15.72 8.39
C GLN A 643 9.98 -14.37 9.04
N ALA A 644 9.84 -13.26 8.30
CA ALA A 644 9.91 -11.91 8.86
C ALA A 644 8.85 -11.72 9.96
N LEU A 645 7.61 -12.11 9.69
CA LEU A 645 6.51 -12.10 10.68
C LEU A 645 6.79 -12.97 11.91
N ALA A 646 7.45 -14.12 11.73
CA ALA A 646 7.83 -15.00 12.83
C ALA A 646 8.98 -14.44 13.69
N SER A 647 9.87 -13.64 13.09
CA SER A 647 11.09 -13.16 13.73
C SER A 647 10.91 -11.92 14.63
N THR A 648 9.88 -11.10 14.37
CA THR A 648 9.66 -9.86 15.13
C THR A 648 8.19 -9.69 15.52
N SER A 649 7.97 -9.18 16.72
CA SER A 649 6.66 -8.74 17.17
C SER A 649 6.37 -7.27 16.83
N ASP A 650 7.39 -6.49 16.47
CA ASP A 650 7.28 -5.05 16.22
C ASP A 650 6.50 -4.77 14.92
N GLY A 651 5.32 -4.17 15.06
CA GLY A 651 4.48 -3.85 13.92
C GLY A 651 5.08 -2.83 12.94
N PHE A 652 5.99 -1.94 13.39
CA PHE A 652 6.67 -0.98 12.51
C PHE A 652 7.69 -1.66 11.60
N GLU A 653 8.49 -2.57 12.14
CA GLU A 653 9.43 -3.37 11.36
C GLU A 653 8.67 -4.22 10.32
N LEU A 654 7.57 -4.85 10.74
CA LEU A 654 6.73 -5.64 9.83
C LEU A 654 6.11 -4.82 8.71
N ALA A 655 5.65 -3.60 8.99
CA ALA A 655 5.12 -2.71 7.97
C ALA A 655 6.19 -2.28 6.96
N ARG A 656 7.45 -2.07 7.39
CA ARG A 656 8.56 -1.80 6.46
C ARG A 656 8.83 -3.00 5.54
N VAL A 657 8.82 -4.21 6.09
CA VAL A 657 8.99 -5.44 5.29
C VAL A 657 7.83 -5.65 4.33
N ASP A 658 6.58 -5.45 4.77
CA ASP A 658 5.36 -5.61 3.95
C ASP A 658 5.39 -4.65 2.76
N LEU A 659 5.74 -3.38 3.03
CA LEU A 659 5.87 -2.35 2.00
C LEU A 659 7.05 -2.58 1.06
N ALA A 660 8.16 -3.16 1.53
CA ALA A 660 9.33 -3.46 0.69
C ALA A 660 9.07 -4.66 -0.24
N GLN A 661 8.31 -5.66 0.22
CA GLN A 661 8.04 -6.88 -0.53
C GLN A 661 6.84 -6.75 -1.48
N ARG A 662 5.81 -6.00 -1.08
CA ARG A 662 4.72 -5.66 -2.00
C ARG A 662 5.21 -4.60 -2.97
N ARG A 663 4.81 -4.68 -4.25
CA ARG A 663 4.85 -3.47 -5.07
C ARG A 663 3.96 -2.48 -4.36
N GLU A 664 4.54 -1.32 -4.07
CA GLU A 664 4.06 -0.41 -3.05
C GLU A 664 2.54 -0.02 -3.19
N GLY A 665 1.91 -0.25 -4.35
CA GLY A 665 0.49 0.00 -4.64
C GLY A 665 -0.56 -0.87 -3.94
N ASP A 666 -0.22 -2.03 -3.37
CA ASP A 666 -1.22 -3.00 -2.82
C ASP A 666 -1.54 -2.81 -1.32
N VAL A 667 -0.84 -1.93 -0.61
CA VAL A 667 -0.96 -1.79 0.86
C VAL A 667 -1.85 -0.63 1.29
N LEU A 668 -2.03 0.37 0.43
CA LEU A 668 -2.61 1.67 0.79
C LEU A 668 -4.04 1.89 0.25
N GLY A 669 -4.67 0.83 -0.26
CA GLY A 669 -6.05 0.88 -0.77
C GLY A 669 -6.20 1.65 -2.08
N THR A 670 -7.33 1.43 -2.74
CA THR A 670 -7.65 1.99 -4.05
C THR A 670 -7.73 3.52 -4.05
N ALA A 671 -8.08 4.16 -2.93
CA ALA A 671 -8.18 5.61 -2.79
C ALA A 671 -6.81 6.33 -2.71
N GLN A 672 -5.74 5.68 -2.22
CA GLN A 672 -4.40 6.29 -2.10
C GLN A 672 -3.47 5.96 -3.28
N SER A 673 -3.98 5.22 -4.26
CA SER A 673 -3.28 4.93 -5.52
C SER A 673 -3.02 6.19 -6.38
N GLY A 674 -3.75 7.29 -6.14
CA GLY A 674 -3.60 8.57 -6.86
C GLY A 674 -2.22 9.22 -6.68
N VAL A 675 -1.76 9.36 -5.43
CA VAL A 675 -0.41 9.90 -5.12
C VAL A 675 0.69 9.01 -5.72
N ARG A 676 0.46 7.70 -5.80
CA ARG A 676 1.42 6.73 -6.37
C ARG A 676 1.44 6.68 -7.89
N SER A 677 0.32 6.96 -8.57
CA SER A 677 0.35 7.16 -10.03
C SER A 677 1.17 8.39 -10.42
N GLN A 678 1.40 9.31 -9.49
CA GLN A 678 2.10 10.57 -9.70
C GLN A 678 3.60 10.50 -9.36
N LEU A 679 4.01 9.68 -8.39
CA LEU A 679 5.44 9.47 -8.07
C LEU A 679 6.12 8.61 -9.15
N ARG A 680 6.98 9.22 -9.97
CA ARG A 680 7.67 8.58 -11.10
C ARG A 680 9.08 8.09 -10.71
N HIS A 681 9.76 8.81 -9.84
CA HIS A 681 11.16 8.59 -9.47
C HIS A 681 11.37 8.22 -8.00
N LEU A 682 10.62 8.85 -7.10
CA LEU A 682 10.72 8.73 -5.65
C LEU A 682 10.11 7.43 -5.15
N SER A 683 10.85 6.72 -4.31
CA SER A 683 10.35 5.57 -3.55
C SER A 683 10.23 5.96 -2.09
N LEU A 684 9.00 5.95 -1.57
CA LEU A 684 8.71 6.35 -0.19
C LEU A 684 9.52 5.55 0.84
N LEU A 685 9.96 4.34 0.53
CA LEU A 685 10.69 3.48 1.46
C LEU A 685 12.20 3.65 1.38
N ARG A 686 12.73 3.84 0.17
CA ARG A 686 14.18 3.88 -0.06
C ARG A 686 14.76 5.26 0.10
N ASP A 687 13.95 6.29 -0.15
CA ASP A 687 14.39 7.68 -0.18
C ASP A 687 13.94 8.44 1.09
N GLU A 688 13.92 7.77 2.26
CA GLU A 688 13.48 8.34 3.55
C GLU A 688 14.25 9.61 3.91
N ASP A 689 15.58 9.53 3.94
CA ASP A 689 16.46 10.65 4.28
C ASP A 689 16.29 11.82 3.30
N LEU A 690 15.98 11.53 2.04
CA LEU A 690 15.77 12.52 0.99
C LEU A 690 14.43 13.25 1.16
N ILE A 691 13.36 12.53 1.56
CA ILE A 691 12.07 13.14 1.87
C ILE A 691 12.16 14.03 3.12
N GLU A 692 12.88 13.58 4.15
CA GLU A 692 13.11 14.38 5.37
C GLU A 692 13.91 15.65 5.05
N ALA A 693 14.99 15.52 4.30
CA ALA A 693 15.77 16.66 3.80
C ALA A 693 14.91 17.65 3.00
N ALA A 694 14.09 17.15 2.06
CA ALA A 694 13.21 18.01 1.28
C ALA A 694 12.21 18.75 2.17
N ARG A 695 11.64 18.08 3.18
CA ARG A 695 10.72 18.71 4.14
C ARG A 695 11.39 19.85 4.91
N GLU A 696 12.60 19.66 5.42
CA GLU A 696 13.33 20.72 6.13
C GLU A 696 13.52 21.96 5.25
N ASP A 697 13.87 21.76 3.97
CA ASP A 697 14.04 22.86 3.03
C ASP A 697 12.70 23.55 2.71
N VAL A 698 11.63 22.77 2.55
CA VAL A 698 10.27 23.30 2.33
C VAL A 698 9.80 24.13 3.52
N GLU A 699 10.07 23.70 4.76
CA GLU A 699 9.69 24.46 5.96
C GLU A 699 10.37 25.85 5.97
N VAL A 700 11.61 25.95 5.51
CA VAL A 700 12.31 27.23 5.35
C VAL A 700 11.68 28.09 4.24
N VAL A 701 11.36 27.49 3.10
CA VAL A 701 10.76 28.21 1.95
C VAL A 701 9.37 28.73 2.31
N LEU A 702 8.49 27.89 2.84
CA LEU A 702 7.11 28.27 3.19
C LEU A 702 7.06 29.24 4.38
N ALA A 703 8.05 29.25 5.27
CA ALA A 703 8.12 30.26 6.33
C ALA A 703 8.39 31.67 5.78
N ALA A 704 9.09 31.78 4.64
CA ALA A 704 9.38 33.05 3.98
C ALA A 704 8.31 33.43 2.93
N ASP A 705 7.76 32.44 2.23
CA ASP A 705 6.79 32.62 1.14
C ASP A 705 5.66 31.58 1.23
N PRO A 706 4.68 31.76 2.14
CA PRO A 706 3.62 30.77 2.39
C PRO A 706 2.76 30.43 1.18
N ASP A 707 2.54 31.42 0.29
CA ASP A 707 1.70 31.30 -0.90
C ASP A 707 2.50 31.00 -2.17
N LEU A 708 3.82 30.79 -2.05
CA LEU A 708 4.76 30.56 -3.16
C LEU A 708 4.74 31.68 -4.22
N SER A 709 4.43 32.91 -3.81
CA SER A 709 4.30 34.08 -4.67
C SER A 709 5.63 34.55 -5.27
N ALA A 710 6.74 34.31 -4.57
CA ALA A 710 8.10 34.58 -5.02
C ALA A 710 8.69 33.42 -5.83
N HIS A 711 8.05 32.24 -5.82
CA HIS A 711 8.47 31.02 -6.52
C HIS A 711 7.37 30.51 -7.48
N PRO A 712 7.06 31.23 -8.57
CA PRO A 712 5.95 30.89 -9.46
C PRO A 712 6.13 29.54 -10.17
N GLU A 713 7.36 29.11 -10.44
CA GLU A 713 7.65 27.81 -11.04
C GLU A 713 7.27 26.66 -10.10
N LEU A 714 7.62 26.79 -8.81
CA LEU A 714 7.27 25.84 -7.77
C LEU A 714 5.75 25.83 -7.52
N ALA A 715 5.12 27.00 -7.46
CA ALA A 715 3.67 27.12 -7.32
C ALA A 715 2.93 26.40 -8.46
N ALA A 716 3.39 26.58 -9.70
CA ALA A 716 2.82 25.88 -10.86
C ALA A 716 3.01 24.36 -10.78
N ALA A 717 4.17 23.88 -10.31
CA ALA A 717 4.42 22.46 -10.11
C ALA A 717 3.51 21.85 -9.04
N VAL A 718 3.33 22.53 -7.91
CA VAL A 718 2.42 22.14 -6.82
C VAL A 718 0.97 22.10 -7.31
N ALA A 719 0.54 23.11 -8.07
CA ALA A 719 -0.83 23.18 -8.61
C ALA A 719 -1.13 22.02 -9.58
N ARG A 720 -0.20 21.71 -10.50
CA ARG A 720 -0.34 20.54 -11.40
C ARG A 720 -0.51 19.25 -10.60
N TRP A 721 0.28 19.08 -9.55
CA TRP A 721 0.20 17.89 -8.70
C TRP A 721 -1.16 17.77 -7.99
N ALA A 722 -1.68 18.89 -7.48
CA ALA A 722 -2.99 18.95 -6.84
C ALA A 722 -4.16 18.65 -7.81
N ASP A 723 -4.10 19.18 -9.03
CA ASP A 723 -5.13 18.95 -10.05
C ASP A 723 -5.15 17.50 -10.55
N GLU A 724 -3.97 16.89 -10.71
CA GLU A 724 -3.85 15.48 -11.06
C GLU A 724 -4.39 14.57 -9.95
N GLU A 725 -4.20 14.93 -8.66
CA GLU A 725 -4.75 14.19 -7.51
C GLU A 725 -6.27 14.21 -7.55
N ARG A 726 -6.85 15.38 -7.82
CA ARG A 726 -8.29 15.57 -7.93
C ARG A 726 -8.90 14.83 -9.13
N THR A 727 -8.20 14.81 -10.26
CA THR A 727 -8.69 14.16 -11.50
C THR A 727 -8.64 12.64 -11.38
N ALA A 728 -7.53 12.07 -10.90
CA ALA A 728 -7.40 10.62 -10.67
C ALA A 728 -8.41 10.08 -9.65
N TYR A 729 -8.94 10.95 -8.81
CA TYR A 729 -10.01 10.67 -7.86
C TYR A 729 -11.40 10.68 -8.52
N LEU A 730 -11.72 11.72 -9.32
CA LEU A 730 -13.00 11.83 -10.05
C LEU A 730 -13.23 10.69 -11.06
N GLU A 731 -12.18 10.11 -11.63
CA GLU A 731 -12.28 8.95 -12.52
C GLU A 731 -12.58 7.62 -11.79
N LYS A 732 -12.49 7.61 -10.45
CA LYS A 732 -12.68 6.42 -9.60
C LYS A 732 -13.93 6.48 -8.72
N SER A 733 -14.57 7.65 -8.59
CA SER A 733 -15.91 7.84 -7.99
C SER A 733 -17.00 7.65 -9.05
#